data_AF-A0A1G0XB72-F1
#
_entry.id   AF-A0A1G0XB72-F1
#
_cell.length_a   1.000
_cell.length_b   1.000
_cell.length_c   1.000
_cell.angle_alpha   90.00
_cell.angle_beta   90.00
_cell.angle_gamma   90.00
#
_symmetry.space_group_name_H-M   'P 1'
#
loop_
_entity.id
_entity.type
_entity.pdbx_description
1 polymer ?
#
loop_
_entity_poly.entity_id
_entity_poly.type
_entity_poly.pdbx_seq_one_letter_code
_entity_poly.pdbx_strand_id
1 'polypeptide(L)'
;MSKSLTDKTISGLNWSFIGNNLLAVINIVVGIILARLLVPQDFGLLGMTYVFLGLAELFVTLGMGFSIQRIKILTKEHIRVATTTTIFSSAVIYLIFWFFAPYISKFYAEERLISIIRVLSSIFIIQGLVTVSYGQIRRDLDFKYILKIDLISMLLGYGFISSTLAFLGFGVWSLVYGRIASAVISAIITIIKVPINLQPLIKKQEFKDLAGFGGGISLSNLIFYASSNVDLLIVGKLLNSHLLGVYTRALNLMKESLTKVTGGIYNVLFPAFAAVQDDPEKLKIAYLRTIQTVSFFVYPLLISMIVTAQYVIKGLYGVKWEGAITSFQILALAGILRTTLPYSGALAQATGKVYIEAFQQFIYFLILGGCALYAVRFGIEGIAVAILVASLWLFAAQSWLAIKIIVSTWKEFFKAMIPGFANLILMLVTNLILFFLIEKFFYNFPNEFKLIITVIVNAIIFLSALVFMPASIKGDTFDWLLEKYKDIIPLPFTKFYYSFNPKETVAQTKSVLTSGDKSLSKCLTAVLPLKIQSNQVSTDLDRASILLFPSFEKFWMDKESLEFLIIVPASDKNLVEKRLRNVTSFPVRIVSDDELIPNLNGTSGWYKQQILKLEAANWVETKCFITLDVDNILIKPTGCRDLFSNNKPIFRQEPASLHYTWWLASKKILKSNISFDQNELMLGVTPEILYKDVCIELLKDIASRNFVSDPLKFLLSISSSVPWTEYTLYWLYLMEKDLTNELYSFSESDLYQGIWVNEDFGGARIKTLRSIVNKSNSIFLVVQSTLDLDPRSLYALILSPYKIISVPMFYFYLFISFLKSLKFKILKKITPKFYKTVYNYIVNSKQ
;
A
#
# COMPACT_ATOMS: atom_id res chain seq x y z
N MET A 1 25.34 -0.21 -16.69
CA MET A 1 25.11 0.61 -15.49
C MET A 1 24.68 -0.29 -14.33
N SER A 2 25.51 -0.45 -13.31
CA SER A 2 25.14 -1.14 -12.08
C SER A 2 23.95 -0.43 -11.43
N LYS A 3 22.84 -1.13 -11.20
CA LYS A 3 21.68 -0.59 -10.45
C LYS A 3 22.18 0.06 -9.15
N SER A 4 21.66 1.25 -8.82
CA SER A 4 21.97 1.94 -7.56
C SER A 4 21.65 1.02 -6.38
N LEU A 5 22.36 1.18 -5.26
CA LEU A 5 22.11 0.38 -4.05
C LEU A 5 20.64 0.50 -3.60
N THR A 6 20.04 1.68 -3.76
CA THR A 6 18.63 1.96 -3.48
C THR A 6 17.69 1.13 -4.38
N ASP A 7 17.97 1.04 -5.68
CA ASP A 7 17.16 0.23 -6.62
C ASP A 7 17.26 -1.27 -6.32
N LYS A 8 18.45 -1.75 -5.93
CA LYS A 8 18.64 -3.15 -5.51
C LYS A 8 17.87 -3.44 -4.22
N THR A 9 17.90 -2.54 -3.25
CA THR A 9 17.18 -2.70 -1.97
C THR A 9 15.66 -2.71 -2.18
N ILE A 10 15.11 -1.73 -2.92
CA ILE A 10 13.67 -1.66 -3.19
C ILE A 10 13.20 -2.87 -4.00
N SER A 11 13.94 -3.24 -5.05
CA SER A 11 13.61 -4.45 -5.82
C SER A 11 13.69 -5.71 -4.97
N GLY A 12 14.69 -5.81 -4.09
CA GLY A 12 14.88 -6.94 -3.18
C GLY A 12 13.72 -7.08 -2.19
N LEU A 13 13.29 -5.99 -1.58
CA LEU A 13 12.14 -5.94 -0.67
C LEU A 13 10.85 -6.39 -1.36
N ASN A 14 10.60 -5.90 -2.58
CA ASN A 14 9.43 -6.31 -3.36
C ASN A 14 9.44 -7.82 -3.67
N TRP A 15 10.59 -8.37 -4.08
CA TRP A 15 10.72 -9.81 -4.31
C TRP A 15 10.54 -10.63 -3.03
N SER A 16 11.06 -10.17 -1.90
CA SER A 16 10.85 -10.83 -0.62
C SER A 16 9.38 -10.80 -0.19
N PHE A 17 8.69 -9.68 -0.36
CA PHE A 17 7.28 -9.55 -0.02
C PHE A 17 6.39 -10.45 -0.90
N ILE A 18 6.55 -10.38 -2.22
CA ILE A 18 5.82 -11.24 -3.17
C ILE A 18 6.13 -12.71 -2.85
N GLY A 19 7.40 -13.00 -2.61
CA GLY A 19 7.88 -14.35 -2.34
C GLY A 19 7.26 -14.99 -1.11
N ASN A 20 7.30 -14.29 0.03
CA ASN A 20 6.75 -14.79 1.29
C ASN A 20 5.25 -15.07 1.18
N ASN A 21 4.49 -14.18 0.52
CA ASN A 21 3.05 -14.37 0.33
C ASN A 21 2.75 -15.52 -0.64
N LEU A 22 3.49 -15.63 -1.75
CA LEU A 22 3.31 -16.72 -2.72
C LEU A 22 3.64 -18.09 -2.09
N LEU A 23 4.76 -18.19 -1.37
CA LEU A 23 5.15 -19.40 -0.64
C LEU A 23 4.12 -19.78 0.42
N ALA A 24 3.56 -18.81 1.14
CA ALA A 24 2.48 -19.05 2.10
C ALA A 24 1.25 -19.70 1.45
N VAL A 25 0.79 -19.16 0.30
CA VAL A 25 -0.34 -19.74 -0.44
C VAL A 25 -0.02 -21.16 -0.90
N ILE A 26 1.18 -21.40 -1.42
CA ILE A 26 1.62 -22.73 -1.85
C ILE A 26 1.68 -23.71 -0.67
N ASN A 27 2.20 -23.30 0.49
CA ASN A 27 2.22 -24.10 1.72
C ASN A 27 0.83 -24.52 2.16
N ILE A 28 -0.15 -23.60 2.10
CA ILE A 28 -1.55 -23.90 2.43
C ILE A 28 -2.11 -24.91 1.44
N VAL A 29 -1.94 -24.69 0.13
CA VAL A 29 -2.47 -25.59 -0.91
C VAL A 29 -1.87 -26.99 -0.80
N VAL A 30 -0.54 -27.10 -0.71
CA VAL A 30 0.14 -28.40 -0.53
C VAL A 30 -0.27 -29.06 0.78
N GLY A 31 -0.38 -28.29 1.87
CA GLY A 31 -0.86 -28.78 3.15
C GLY A 31 -2.28 -29.35 3.08
N ILE A 32 -3.18 -28.71 2.32
CA ILE A 32 -4.54 -29.19 2.08
C ILE A 32 -4.53 -30.49 1.27
N ILE A 33 -3.75 -30.55 0.19
CA ILE A 33 -3.62 -31.76 -0.65
C ILE A 33 -3.16 -32.94 0.22
N LEU A 34 -2.10 -32.75 1.01
CA LEU A 34 -1.56 -33.79 1.89
C LEU A 34 -2.52 -34.16 3.01
N ALA A 35 -3.24 -33.20 3.60
CA ALA A 35 -4.27 -33.48 4.59
C ALA A 35 -5.43 -34.31 4.02
N ARG A 36 -5.75 -34.14 2.74
CA ARG A 36 -6.76 -34.97 2.05
C ARG A 36 -6.25 -36.36 1.73
N LEU A 37 -4.96 -36.54 1.44
CA LEU A 37 -4.38 -37.86 1.12
C LEU A 37 -4.04 -38.69 2.38
N LEU A 38 -3.53 -38.05 3.43
CA LEU A 38 -2.96 -38.75 4.61
C LEU A 38 -3.90 -38.78 5.81
N VAL A 39 -3.66 -39.70 6.74
CA VAL A 39 -4.44 -39.83 7.98
C VAL A 39 -3.87 -38.92 9.09
N PRO A 40 -4.68 -38.51 10.10
CA PRO A 40 -4.19 -37.63 11.16
C PRO A 40 -2.96 -38.17 11.90
N GLN A 41 -2.86 -39.48 12.10
CA GLN A 41 -1.72 -40.14 12.75
C GLN A 41 -0.38 -39.75 12.13
N ASP A 42 -0.30 -39.70 10.79
CA ASP A 42 0.94 -39.37 10.06
C ASP A 42 1.43 -37.95 10.42
N PHE A 43 0.50 -37.01 10.56
CA PHE A 43 0.81 -35.65 10.97
C PHE A 43 1.16 -35.54 12.44
N GLY A 44 0.58 -36.38 13.30
CA GLY A 44 0.96 -36.44 14.71
C GLY A 44 2.38 -36.97 14.92
N LEU A 45 2.79 -38.01 14.19
CA LEU A 45 4.17 -38.51 14.22
C LEU A 45 5.17 -37.42 13.82
N LEU A 46 4.84 -36.63 12.79
CA LEU A 46 5.63 -35.45 12.45
C LEU A 46 5.58 -34.36 13.51
N GLY A 47 4.42 -34.11 14.12
CA GLY A 47 4.30 -33.17 15.23
C GLY A 47 5.23 -33.53 16.38
N MET A 48 5.22 -34.78 16.84
CA MET A 48 6.15 -35.31 17.86
C MET A 48 7.60 -35.08 17.45
N THR A 49 7.93 -35.37 16.20
CA THR A 49 9.30 -35.23 15.68
C THR A 49 9.75 -33.77 15.63
N TYR A 50 8.90 -32.86 15.10
CA TYR A 50 9.25 -31.46 14.91
C TYR A 50 9.43 -30.67 16.19
N VAL A 51 8.82 -31.09 17.30
CA VAL A 51 9.05 -30.48 18.60
C VAL A 51 10.51 -30.65 19.06
N PHE A 52 11.13 -31.79 18.77
CA PHE A 52 12.54 -31.99 19.11
C PHE A 52 13.46 -31.41 18.03
N LEU A 53 13.13 -31.60 16.74
CA LEU A 53 13.95 -31.06 15.66
C LEU A 53 13.96 -29.52 15.65
N GLY A 54 12.85 -28.85 15.96
CA GLY A 54 12.82 -27.39 16.01
C GLY A 54 13.63 -26.83 17.18
N LEU A 55 13.71 -27.55 18.31
CA LEU A 55 14.64 -27.19 19.39
C LEU A 55 16.09 -27.29 18.91
N ALA A 56 16.42 -28.34 18.16
CA ALA A 56 17.75 -28.54 17.60
C ALA A 56 18.13 -27.42 16.61
N GLU A 57 17.19 -26.98 15.77
CA GLU A 57 17.38 -25.95 14.75
C GLU A 57 17.92 -24.63 15.34
N LEU A 58 17.56 -24.30 16.59
CA LEU A 58 18.12 -23.15 17.32
C LEU A 58 19.64 -23.22 17.49
N PHE A 59 20.21 -24.43 17.53
CA PHE A 59 21.63 -24.68 17.75
C PHE A 59 22.40 -25.07 16.48
N VAL A 60 21.71 -25.56 15.44
CA VAL A 60 22.32 -26.11 14.20
C VAL A 60 23.29 -25.13 13.53
N THR A 61 22.86 -23.88 13.33
CA THR A 61 23.65 -22.92 12.56
C THR A 61 24.56 -22.04 13.43
N LEU A 62 24.44 -22.12 14.76
CA LEU A 62 25.13 -21.25 15.73
C LEU A 62 25.08 -19.75 15.36
N GLY A 63 24.03 -19.32 14.63
CA GLY A 63 23.89 -17.95 14.13
C GLY A 63 24.79 -17.57 12.94
N MET A 64 25.62 -18.49 12.42
CA MET A 64 26.62 -18.22 11.38
C MET A 64 26.04 -17.62 10.09
N GLY A 65 24.84 -18.06 9.69
CA GLY A 65 24.13 -17.51 8.52
C GLY A 65 23.79 -16.02 8.68
N PHE A 66 23.48 -15.56 9.90
CA PHE A 66 23.24 -14.14 10.21
C PHE A 66 24.54 -13.36 10.36
N SER A 67 25.57 -13.95 10.96
CA SER A 67 26.88 -13.31 11.13
C SER A 67 27.53 -12.93 9.79
N ILE A 68 27.41 -13.77 8.77
CA ILE A 68 27.89 -13.49 7.40
C ILE A 68 27.20 -12.26 6.79
N GLN A 69 25.92 -12.03 7.07
CA GLN A 69 25.18 -10.87 6.55
C GLN A 69 25.66 -9.57 7.20
N ARG A 70 26.12 -9.61 8.46
CA ARG A 70 26.48 -8.43 9.25
C ARG A 70 27.93 -7.97 9.06
N ILE A 71 28.88 -8.89 8.85
CA ILE A 71 30.30 -8.55 8.75
C ILE A 71 30.53 -7.53 7.62
N LYS A 72 31.24 -6.43 7.87
CA LYS A 72 31.47 -5.39 6.84
C LYS A 72 32.37 -5.90 5.71
N ILE A 73 33.46 -6.58 6.04
CA ILE A 73 34.45 -7.10 5.10
C ILE A 73 34.47 -8.62 5.18
N LEU A 74 33.83 -9.29 4.23
CA LEU A 74 33.77 -10.75 4.18
C LEU A 74 34.99 -11.30 3.43
N THR A 75 35.90 -11.97 4.15
CA THR A 75 37.06 -12.64 3.52
C THR A 75 36.76 -14.11 3.20
N LYS A 76 37.57 -14.72 2.33
CA LYS A 76 37.48 -16.16 2.03
C LYS A 76 37.67 -17.04 3.27
N GLU A 77 38.44 -16.56 4.25
CA GLU A 77 38.71 -17.29 5.49
C GLU A 77 37.49 -17.29 6.41
N HIS A 78 36.74 -16.18 6.50
CA HIS A 78 35.45 -16.14 7.20
C HIS A 78 34.46 -17.16 6.62
N ILE A 79 34.38 -17.24 5.28
CA ILE A 79 33.50 -18.20 4.61
C ILE A 79 33.91 -19.64 4.97
N ARG A 80 35.21 -19.97 4.90
CA ARG A 80 35.71 -21.31 5.23
C ARG A 80 35.50 -21.68 6.70
N VAL A 81 35.77 -20.76 7.63
CA VAL A 81 35.55 -20.97 9.06
C VAL A 81 34.06 -21.16 9.35
N ALA A 82 33.19 -20.33 8.76
CA ALA A 82 31.74 -20.49 8.89
C ALA A 82 31.27 -21.83 8.35
N THR A 83 31.68 -22.22 7.14
CA THR A 83 31.27 -23.49 6.50
C THR A 83 31.76 -24.70 7.29
N THR A 84 33.01 -24.68 7.76
CA THR A 84 33.55 -25.74 8.61
C THR A 84 32.75 -25.87 9.90
N THR A 85 32.43 -24.74 10.53
CA THR A 85 31.66 -24.73 11.78
C THR A 85 30.24 -25.25 11.57
N THR A 86 29.52 -24.79 10.53
CA THR A 86 28.14 -25.20 10.31
C THR A 86 28.02 -26.66 9.90
N ILE A 87 28.96 -27.19 9.11
CA ILE A 87 28.98 -28.62 8.78
C ILE A 87 29.25 -29.44 10.04
N PHE A 88 30.25 -29.05 10.84
CA PHE A 88 30.59 -29.75 12.07
C PHE A 88 29.43 -29.74 13.08
N SER A 89 28.85 -28.57 13.39
CA SER A 89 27.73 -28.47 14.32
C SER A 89 26.51 -29.27 13.86
N SER A 90 26.21 -29.23 12.55
CA SER A 90 25.10 -29.99 11.96
C SER A 90 25.32 -31.50 12.03
N ALA A 91 26.55 -31.97 11.79
CA ALA A 91 26.92 -33.38 11.92
C ALA A 91 26.81 -33.85 13.37
N VAL A 92 27.30 -33.05 14.34
CA VAL A 92 27.18 -33.34 15.77
C VAL A 92 25.71 -33.44 16.18
N ILE A 93 24.88 -32.48 15.77
CA ILE A 93 23.45 -32.49 16.11
C ILE A 93 22.73 -33.66 15.46
N TYR A 94 23.04 -34.00 14.21
CA TYR A 94 22.52 -35.21 13.57
C TYR A 94 22.87 -36.48 14.37
N LEU A 95 24.13 -36.64 14.78
CA LEU A 95 24.56 -37.79 15.57
C LEU A 95 23.87 -37.84 16.94
N ILE A 96 23.71 -36.69 17.61
CA ILE A 96 22.93 -36.60 18.85
C ILE A 96 21.52 -37.15 18.61
N PHE A 97 20.81 -36.69 17.58
CA PHE A 97 19.47 -37.16 17.28
C PHE A 97 19.43 -38.64 16.88
N TRP A 98 20.45 -39.13 16.17
CA TRP A 98 20.55 -40.53 15.80
C TRP A 98 20.59 -41.47 17.02
N PHE A 99 21.37 -41.10 18.03
CA PHE A 99 21.48 -41.84 19.29
C PHE A 99 20.34 -41.55 20.28
N PHE A 100 19.77 -40.35 20.27
CA PHE A 100 18.64 -39.98 21.14
C PHE A 100 17.28 -40.46 20.63
N ALA A 101 17.14 -40.81 19.35
CA ALA A 101 15.87 -41.24 18.75
C ALA A 101 15.16 -42.38 19.53
N PRO A 102 15.84 -43.44 20.02
CA PRO A 102 15.21 -44.47 20.86
C PRO A 102 14.65 -43.93 22.17
N TYR A 103 15.28 -42.94 22.79
CA TYR A 103 14.81 -42.34 24.04
C TYR A 103 13.58 -41.47 23.80
N ILE A 104 13.55 -40.71 22.69
CA ILE A 104 12.37 -39.93 22.27
C ILE A 104 11.20 -40.87 21.93
N SER A 105 11.48 -41.97 21.24
CA SER A 105 10.50 -43.01 20.94
C SER A 105 9.91 -43.65 22.21
N LYS A 106 10.77 -44.01 23.18
CA LYS A 106 10.33 -44.50 24.50
C LYS A 106 9.53 -43.44 25.27
N PHE A 107 9.93 -42.16 25.18
CA PHE A 107 9.20 -41.07 25.79
C PHE A 107 7.77 -41.02 25.25
N TYR A 108 7.54 -41.11 23.94
CA TYR A 108 6.19 -41.10 23.37
C TYR A 108 5.47 -42.45 23.31
N ALA A 109 6.12 -43.55 23.70
CA ALA A 109 5.63 -44.91 23.49
C ALA A 109 5.26 -45.19 22.02
N GLU A 110 6.11 -44.73 21.08
CA GLU A 110 5.87 -44.84 19.64
C GLU A 110 7.16 -45.24 18.91
N GLU A 111 7.27 -46.51 18.54
CA GLU A 111 8.48 -47.11 17.94
C GLU A 111 8.84 -46.52 16.57
N ARG A 112 7.83 -46.12 15.79
CA ARG A 112 8.02 -45.54 14.45
C ARG A 112 8.86 -44.25 14.49
N LEU A 113 8.90 -43.54 15.63
CA LEU A 113 9.70 -42.34 15.78
C LEU A 113 11.21 -42.58 15.65
N ILE A 114 11.71 -43.80 15.94
CA ILE A 114 13.15 -44.09 15.85
C ILE A 114 13.65 -43.86 14.41
N SER A 115 12.98 -44.48 13.44
CA SER A 115 13.36 -44.38 12.04
C SER A 115 13.03 -43.00 11.46
N ILE A 116 11.88 -42.42 11.82
CA ILE A 116 11.47 -41.08 11.37
C ILE A 116 12.49 -40.03 11.83
N ILE A 117 12.86 -39.99 13.12
CA ILE A 117 13.81 -39.01 13.65
C ILE A 117 15.20 -39.19 13.02
N ARG A 118 15.68 -40.43 12.90
CA ARG A 118 16.99 -40.73 12.29
C ARG A 118 17.09 -40.29 10.85
N VAL A 119 16.05 -40.51 10.07
CA VAL A 119 16.03 -40.12 8.65
C VAL A 119 15.80 -38.62 8.51
N LEU A 120 14.83 -38.05 9.22
CA LEU A 120 14.46 -36.64 9.08
C LEU A 120 15.53 -35.68 9.63
N SER A 121 16.27 -36.06 10.68
CA SER A 121 17.38 -35.26 11.21
C SER A 121 18.55 -35.10 10.23
N SER A 122 18.65 -35.92 9.17
CA SER A 122 19.63 -35.74 8.09
C SER A 122 19.51 -34.38 7.38
N ILE A 123 18.34 -33.73 7.48
CA ILE A 123 18.12 -32.36 7.01
C ILE A 123 19.14 -31.39 7.60
N PHE A 124 19.58 -31.57 8.85
CA PHE A 124 20.57 -30.68 9.45
C PHE A 124 21.89 -30.72 8.71
N ILE A 125 22.35 -31.89 8.26
CA ILE A 125 23.56 -32.02 7.45
C ILE A 125 23.41 -31.24 6.14
N ILE A 126 22.27 -31.40 5.45
CA ILE A 126 21.98 -30.71 4.20
C ILE A 126 21.96 -29.18 4.42
N GLN A 127 21.29 -28.71 5.47
CA GLN A 127 21.24 -27.30 5.83
C GLN A 127 22.63 -26.76 6.21
N GLY A 128 23.41 -27.50 6.99
CA GLY A 128 24.75 -27.12 7.42
C GLY A 128 25.72 -26.89 6.26
N LEU A 129 25.57 -27.68 5.18
CA LEU A 129 26.36 -27.54 3.95
C LEU A 129 26.08 -26.21 3.23
N VAL A 130 24.82 -25.77 3.17
CA VAL A 130 24.40 -24.65 2.32
C VAL A 130 24.07 -23.36 3.07
N THR A 131 24.01 -23.38 4.40
CA THR A 131 23.67 -22.20 5.23
C THR A 131 24.56 -21.00 4.90
N VAL A 132 25.86 -21.22 4.74
CA VAL A 132 26.83 -20.16 4.42
C VAL A 132 26.63 -19.61 3.01
N SER A 133 26.46 -20.49 2.01
CA SER A 133 26.16 -20.11 0.63
C SER A 133 24.86 -19.33 0.52
N TYR A 134 23.79 -19.80 1.20
CA TYR A 134 22.50 -19.12 1.25
C TYR A 134 22.60 -17.74 1.93
N GLY A 135 23.39 -17.65 3.01
CA GLY A 135 23.70 -16.39 3.68
C GLY A 135 24.40 -15.38 2.78
N GLN A 136 25.29 -15.83 1.89
CA GLN A 136 25.93 -14.96 0.88
C GLN A 136 24.92 -14.44 -0.15
N ILE A 137 24.03 -15.30 -0.68
CA ILE A 137 22.97 -14.85 -1.61
C ILE A 137 22.08 -13.78 -0.95
N ARG A 138 21.77 -13.97 0.34
CA ARG A 138 20.97 -13.00 1.12
C ARG A 138 21.71 -11.69 1.36
N ARG A 139 23.02 -11.77 1.65
CA ARG A 139 23.90 -10.60 1.77
C ARG A 139 23.97 -9.80 0.47
N ASP A 140 23.98 -10.48 -0.68
CA ASP A 140 23.98 -9.86 -2.01
C ASP A 140 22.62 -9.26 -2.41
N LEU A 141 21.61 -9.36 -1.53
CA LEU A 141 20.23 -8.91 -1.73
C LEU A 141 19.56 -9.53 -2.98
N ASP A 142 20.01 -10.72 -3.41
CA ASP A 142 19.44 -11.45 -4.55
C ASP A 142 18.18 -12.22 -4.14
N PHE A 143 17.19 -11.50 -3.59
CA PHE A 143 15.92 -12.06 -3.11
C PHE A 143 15.11 -12.72 -4.22
N LYS A 144 15.33 -12.34 -5.48
CA LYS A 144 14.75 -13.02 -6.63
C LYS A 144 15.28 -14.46 -6.74
N TYR A 145 16.58 -14.66 -6.51
CA TYR A 145 17.16 -16.00 -6.53
C TYR A 145 16.78 -16.81 -5.30
N ILE A 146 16.71 -16.19 -4.12
CA ILE A 146 16.13 -16.81 -2.91
C ILE A 146 14.72 -17.31 -3.18
N LEU A 147 13.86 -16.47 -3.75
CA LEU A 147 12.51 -16.86 -4.10
C LEU A 147 12.49 -18.04 -5.08
N LYS A 148 13.41 -18.07 -6.05
CA LYS A 148 13.55 -19.20 -6.98
C LYS A 148 13.93 -20.49 -6.25
N ILE A 149 14.90 -20.43 -5.32
CA ILE A 149 15.30 -21.57 -4.48
C ILE A 149 14.07 -22.09 -3.72
N ASP A 150 13.39 -21.22 -2.99
CA ASP A 150 12.27 -21.60 -2.12
C ASP A 150 11.08 -22.15 -2.92
N LEU A 151 10.70 -21.51 -4.04
CA LEU A 151 9.58 -21.97 -4.86
C LEU A 151 9.84 -23.32 -5.49
N ILE A 152 11.01 -23.53 -6.09
CA ILE A 152 11.33 -24.79 -6.77
C ILE A 152 11.43 -25.92 -5.73
N SER A 153 12.09 -25.66 -4.61
CA SER A 153 12.24 -26.64 -3.53
C SER A 153 10.91 -26.97 -2.86
N MET A 154 10.02 -25.99 -2.70
CA MET A 154 8.69 -26.21 -2.15
C MET A 154 7.76 -26.93 -3.13
N LEU A 155 7.74 -26.56 -4.41
CA LEU A 155 6.84 -27.14 -5.40
C LEU A 155 7.28 -28.54 -5.83
N LEU A 156 8.54 -28.72 -6.20
CA LEU A 156 9.05 -30.02 -6.66
C LEU A 156 9.38 -30.94 -5.49
N GLY A 157 10.10 -30.41 -4.49
CA GLY A 157 10.59 -31.19 -3.36
C GLY A 157 9.50 -31.57 -2.38
N TYR A 158 8.85 -30.58 -1.76
CA TYR A 158 7.79 -30.89 -0.81
C TYR A 158 6.50 -31.23 -1.54
N GLY A 159 5.91 -30.31 -2.31
CA GLY A 159 4.61 -30.46 -2.98
C GLY A 159 4.49 -31.71 -3.84
N PHE A 160 5.27 -31.81 -4.92
CA PHE A 160 5.14 -32.87 -5.90
C PHE A 160 5.56 -34.23 -5.34
N ILE A 161 6.76 -34.36 -4.77
CA ILE A 161 7.24 -35.67 -4.25
C ILE A 161 6.38 -36.16 -3.08
N SER A 162 6.05 -35.31 -2.09
CA SER A 162 5.20 -35.76 -0.98
C SER A 162 3.79 -36.13 -1.44
N SER A 163 3.18 -35.35 -2.34
CA SER A 163 1.82 -35.66 -2.82
C SER A 163 1.82 -36.95 -3.64
N THR A 164 2.85 -37.19 -4.45
CA THR A 164 3.00 -38.42 -5.24
C THR A 164 3.18 -39.63 -4.32
N LEU A 165 4.08 -39.56 -3.33
CA LEU A 165 4.28 -40.65 -2.38
C LEU A 165 3.06 -40.88 -1.48
N ALA A 166 2.35 -39.83 -1.10
CA ALA A 166 1.10 -39.92 -0.34
C ALA A 166 0.01 -40.62 -1.17
N PHE A 167 -0.11 -40.28 -2.46
CA PHE A 167 -1.02 -40.95 -3.38
C PHE A 167 -0.67 -42.43 -3.57
N LEU A 168 0.62 -42.77 -3.57
CA LEU A 168 1.12 -44.16 -3.61
C LEU A 168 1.00 -44.91 -2.27
N GLY A 169 0.46 -44.28 -1.22
CA GLY A 169 0.20 -44.94 0.06
C GLY A 169 1.39 -45.05 1.02
N PHE A 170 2.44 -44.25 0.86
CA PHE A 170 3.63 -44.28 1.74
C PHE A 170 3.38 -43.72 3.16
N GLY A 171 2.18 -43.22 3.45
CA GLY A 171 1.81 -42.69 4.78
C GLY A 171 2.75 -41.56 5.22
N VAL A 172 3.17 -41.56 6.49
CA VAL A 172 4.12 -40.59 7.06
C VAL A 172 5.42 -40.40 6.26
N TRP A 173 5.90 -41.44 5.57
CA TRP A 173 7.14 -41.37 4.80
C TRP A 173 7.04 -40.41 3.60
N SER A 174 5.83 -40.19 3.08
CA SER A 174 5.59 -39.18 2.05
C SER A 174 6.00 -37.78 2.52
N LEU A 175 5.68 -37.44 3.77
CA LEU A 175 6.01 -36.15 4.36
C LEU A 175 7.50 -36.06 4.72
N VAL A 176 8.09 -37.15 5.22
CA VAL A 176 9.52 -37.24 5.55
C VAL A 176 10.38 -37.06 4.29
N TYR A 177 10.15 -37.88 3.26
CA TYR A 177 10.94 -37.80 2.02
C TYR A 177 10.66 -36.53 1.25
N GLY A 178 9.44 -36.00 1.26
CA GLY A 178 9.16 -34.69 0.67
C GLY A 178 9.96 -33.57 1.33
N ARG A 179 10.12 -33.58 2.65
CA ARG A 179 10.91 -32.56 3.37
C ARG A 179 12.40 -32.69 3.07
N ILE A 180 12.93 -33.91 3.04
CA ILE A 180 14.32 -34.19 2.66
C ILE A 180 14.57 -33.77 1.21
N ALA A 181 13.70 -34.14 0.27
CA ALA A 181 13.81 -33.77 -1.13
C ALA A 181 13.78 -32.25 -1.32
N SER A 182 12.91 -31.55 -0.58
CA SER A 182 12.88 -30.08 -0.55
C SER A 182 14.22 -29.49 -0.09
N ALA A 183 14.80 -30.02 1.00
CA ALA A 183 16.11 -29.59 1.49
C ALA A 183 17.23 -29.88 0.47
N VAL A 184 17.23 -31.05 -0.16
CA VAL A 184 18.22 -31.45 -1.18
C VAL A 184 18.12 -30.55 -2.42
N ILE A 185 16.93 -30.32 -2.95
CA ILE A 185 16.73 -29.44 -4.12
C ILE A 185 17.16 -28.01 -3.77
N SER A 186 16.81 -27.51 -2.59
CA SER A 186 17.25 -26.20 -2.12
C SER A 186 18.77 -26.11 -2.06
N ALA A 187 19.41 -27.16 -1.53
CA ALA A 187 20.85 -27.24 -1.46
C ALA A 187 21.50 -27.26 -2.85
N ILE A 188 21.02 -28.08 -3.77
CA ILE A 188 21.54 -28.15 -5.15
C ILE A 188 21.46 -26.80 -5.83
N ILE A 189 20.30 -26.12 -5.80
CA ILE A 189 20.13 -24.82 -6.45
C ILE A 189 21.03 -23.77 -5.80
N THR A 190 21.18 -23.81 -4.47
CA THR A 190 22.06 -22.91 -3.73
C THR A 190 23.53 -23.11 -4.12
N ILE A 191 23.99 -24.36 -4.21
CA ILE A 191 25.37 -24.72 -4.58
C ILE A 191 25.68 -24.30 -6.02
N ILE A 192 24.73 -24.44 -6.94
CA ILE A 192 24.88 -23.99 -8.34
C ILE A 192 25.15 -22.48 -8.40
N LYS A 193 24.52 -21.69 -7.52
CA LYS A 193 24.71 -20.23 -7.47
C LYS A 193 25.96 -19.81 -6.71
N VAL A 194 26.20 -20.41 -5.55
CA VAL A 194 27.34 -20.12 -4.66
C VAL A 194 27.98 -21.46 -4.28
N PRO A 195 29.02 -21.88 -5.02
CA PRO A 195 29.74 -23.12 -4.75
C PRO A 195 30.28 -23.17 -3.32
N ILE A 196 30.17 -24.34 -2.68
CA ILE A 196 30.66 -24.53 -1.31
C ILE A 196 32.18 -24.69 -1.34
N ASN A 197 32.86 -24.06 -0.39
CA ASN A 197 34.25 -24.37 -0.10
C ASN A 197 34.33 -25.39 1.05
N LEU A 198 34.65 -26.64 0.71
CA LEU A 198 34.75 -27.75 1.67
C LEU A 198 36.13 -27.85 2.35
N GLN A 199 37.08 -26.96 2.06
CA GLN A 199 38.40 -27.01 2.68
C GLN A 199 38.30 -26.57 4.15
N PRO A 200 38.52 -27.49 5.12
CA PRO A 200 38.36 -27.18 6.52
C PRO A 200 39.31 -26.05 6.93
N LEU A 201 38.81 -25.14 7.77
CA LEU A 201 39.60 -24.08 8.36
C LEU A 201 39.04 -23.74 9.74
N ILE A 202 39.88 -23.77 10.76
CA ILE A 202 39.55 -23.33 12.10
C ILE A 202 40.53 -22.22 12.46
N LYS A 203 40.06 -20.99 12.47
CA LYS A 203 40.82 -19.84 12.95
C LYS A 203 40.03 -19.11 14.02
N LYS A 204 40.72 -18.84 15.14
CA LYS A 204 40.10 -18.29 16.36
C LYS A 204 39.58 -16.86 16.17
N GLN A 205 40.26 -16.05 15.36
CA GLN A 205 39.90 -14.65 15.16
C GLN A 205 38.59 -14.53 14.36
N GLU A 206 38.53 -15.14 13.18
CA GLU A 206 37.37 -15.14 12.30
C GLU A 206 36.18 -15.85 12.96
N PHE A 207 36.44 -16.91 13.74
CA PHE A 207 35.41 -17.56 14.53
C PHE A 207 34.84 -16.61 15.60
N LYS A 208 35.68 -15.83 16.31
CA LYS A 208 35.21 -14.82 17.28
C LYS A 208 34.41 -13.71 16.60
N ASP A 209 34.88 -13.24 15.45
CA ASP A 209 34.21 -12.22 14.64
C ASP A 209 32.80 -12.68 14.19
N LEU A 210 32.63 -14.00 14.00
CA LEU A 210 31.34 -14.62 13.66
C LEU A 210 30.49 -15.03 14.88
N ALA A 211 31.11 -15.47 15.97
CA ALA A 211 30.43 -16.06 17.13
C ALA A 211 29.91 -15.04 18.15
N GLY A 212 30.39 -13.78 18.10
CA GLY A 212 30.10 -12.72 19.08
C GLY A 212 28.63 -12.26 19.21
N PHE A 213 27.66 -12.98 18.65
CA PHE A 213 26.25 -12.54 18.61
C PHE A 213 25.19 -13.62 18.94
N GLY A 214 25.57 -14.81 19.42
CA GLY A 214 24.58 -15.88 19.67
C GLY A 214 23.95 -15.93 21.06
N GLY A 215 24.70 -15.58 22.12
CA GLY A 215 24.37 -16.03 23.49
C GLY A 215 23.08 -15.47 24.10
N GLY A 216 22.90 -14.15 24.06
CA GLY A 216 21.77 -13.48 24.76
C GLY A 216 20.41 -13.69 24.09
N ILE A 217 20.37 -13.74 22.76
CA ILE A 217 19.13 -13.97 21.99
C ILE A 217 18.71 -15.45 22.05
N SER A 218 19.67 -16.37 22.20
CA SER A 218 19.40 -17.81 22.25
C SER A 218 18.54 -18.21 23.45
N LEU A 219 18.74 -17.61 24.63
CA LEU A 219 17.96 -17.96 25.82
C LEU A 219 16.49 -17.51 25.70
N SER A 220 16.24 -16.28 25.22
CA SER A 220 14.88 -15.78 24.98
C SER A 220 14.16 -16.60 23.90
N ASN A 221 14.86 -16.97 22.82
CA ASN A 221 14.31 -17.84 21.78
C ASN A 221 14.00 -19.25 22.30
N LEU A 222 14.83 -19.79 23.20
CA LEU A 222 14.60 -21.09 23.81
C LEU A 222 13.36 -21.07 24.71
N ILE A 223 13.21 -20.05 25.56
CA ILE A 223 12.00 -19.87 26.39
C ILE A 223 10.77 -19.74 25.49
N PHE A 224 10.83 -18.89 24.46
CA PHE A 224 9.73 -18.73 23.52
C PHE A 224 9.37 -20.03 22.78
N TYR A 225 10.38 -20.80 22.37
CA TYR A 225 10.19 -22.09 21.70
C TYR A 225 9.52 -23.10 22.65
N ALA A 226 10.00 -23.21 23.89
CA ALA A 226 9.41 -24.08 24.90
C ALA A 226 7.95 -23.68 25.18
N SER A 227 7.69 -22.39 25.42
CA SER A 227 6.34 -21.84 25.62
C SER A 227 5.39 -22.13 24.45
N SER A 228 5.90 -22.12 23.22
CA SER A 228 5.08 -22.24 22.00
C SER A 228 4.78 -23.67 21.56
N ASN A 229 5.46 -24.65 22.15
CA ASN A 229 5.39 -26.07 21.75
C ASN A 229 5.12 -27.03 22.93
N VAL A 230 4.99 -26.53 24.17
CA VAL A 230 4.69 -27.38 25.34
C VAL A 230 3.36 -28.10 25.22
N ASP A 231 2.37 -27.49 24.56
CA ASP A 231 1.09 -28.10 24.20
C ASP A 231 1.29 -29.34 23.33
N LEU A 232 2.13 -29.26 22.30
CA LEU A 232 2.43 -30.38 21.42
C LEU A 232 3.17 -31.53 22.15
N LEU A 233 4.07 -31.18 23.09
CA LEU A 233 4.71 -32.18 23.97
C LEU A 233 3.67 -32.94 24.79
N ILE A 234 2.77 -32.22 25.45
CA ILE A 234 1.76 -32.78 26.35
C ILE A 234 0.76 -33.64 25.57
N VAL A 235 0.20 -33.11 24.47
CA VAL A 235 -0.74 -33.85 23.60
C VAL A 235 -0.07 -35.13 23.06
N GLY A 236 1.17 -35.04 22.59
CA GLY A 236 1.87 -36.21 22.08
C GLY A 236 2.14 -37.27 23.16
N LYS A 237 2.55 -36.86 24.35
CA LYS A 237 3.00 -37.77 25.42
C LYS A 237 1.83 -38.44 26.16
N LEU A 238 0.79 -37.67 26.45
CA LEU A 238 -0.31 -38.12 27.33
C LEU A 238 -1.53 -38.61 26.56
N LEU A 239 -1.65 -38.28 25.27
CA LEU A 239 -2.72 -38.77 24.41
C LEU A 239 -2.13 -39.77 23.40
N ASN A 240 -2.09 -39.44 22.11
CA ASN A 240 -1.53 -40.29 21.07
C ASN A 240 -1.25 -39.50 19.79
N SER A 241 -0.60 -40.15 18.81
CA SER A 241 -0.29 -39.55 17.51
C SER A 241 -1.53 -39.17 16.69
N HIS A 242 -2.65 -39.90 16.79
CA HIS A 242 -3.89 -39.51 16.10
C HIS A 242 -4.41 -38.15 16.59
N LEU A 243 -4.62 -38.03 17.90
CA LEU A 243 -5.14 -36.81 18.53
C LEU A 243 -4.18 -35.63 18.36
N LEU A 244 -2.87 -35.86 18.42
CA LEU A 244 -1.88 -34.84 18.11
C LEU A 244 -1.98 -34.37 16.64
N GLY A 245 -2.22 -35.27 15.70
CA GLY A 245 -2.44 -34.94 14.30
C GLY A 245 -3.67 -34.04 14.11
N VAL A 246 -4.79 -34.42 14.70
CA VAL A 246 -6.03 -33.63 14.69
C VAL A 246 -5.80 -32.24 15.31
N TYR A 247 -5.17 -32.21 16.47
CA TYR A 247 -4.86 -31.00 17.21
C TYR A 247 -3.91 -30.05 16.45
N THR A 248 -2.81 -30.57 15.91
CA THR A 248 -1.83 -29.78 15.15
C THR A 248 -2.44 -29.15 13.90
N ARG A 249 -3.40 -29.81 13.23
CA ARG A 249 -4.11 -29.20 12.09
C ARG A 249 -4.99 -28.02 12.51
N ALA A 250 -5.73 -28.16 13.62
CA ALA A 250 -6.50 -27.06 14.19
C ALA A 250 -5.57 -25.89 14.59
N LEU A 251 -4.50 -26.20 15.33
CA LEU A 251 -3.53 -25.21 15.79
C LEU A 251 -2.83 -24.48 14.65
N ASN A 252 -2.36 -25.21 13.63
CA ASN A 252 -1.67 -24.62 12.48
C ASN A 252 -2.62 -23.78 11.63
N LEU A 253 -3.86 -24.21 11.41
CA LEU A 253 -4.84 -23.40 10.70
C LEU A 253 -5.08 -22.06 11.41
N MET A 254 -5.21 -22.07 12.74
CA MET A 254 -5.33 -20.84 13.53
C MET A 254 -4.06 -19.98 13.47
N LYS A 255 -2.87 -20.56 13.71
CA LYS A 255 -1.59 -19.85 13.69
C LYS A 255 -1.31 -19.22 12.32
N GLU A 256 -1.54 -19.95 11.23
CA GLU A 256 -1.35 -19.42 9.87
C GLU A 256 -2.33 -18.28 9.57
N SER A 257 -3.62 -18.45 9.89
CA SER A 257 -4.61 -17.36 9.71
C SER A 257 -4.22 -16.08 10.45
N LEU A 258 -3.71 -16.20 11.67
CA LEU A 258 -3.27 -15.04 12.46
C LEU A 258 -2.01 -14.40 11.86
N THR A 259 -0.98 -15.21 11.62
CA THR A 259 0.35 -14.71 11.19
C THR A 259 0.35 -14.09 9.80
N LYS A 260 -0.50 -14.52 8.86
CA LYS A 260 -0.59 -13.85 7.54
C LYS A 260 -1.13 -12.44 7.64
N VAL A 261 -2.06 -12.19 8.56
CA VAL A 261 -2.63 -10.85 8.75
C VAL A 261 -1.69 -9.99 9.58
N THR A 262 -1.09 -10.55 10.64
CA THR A 262 -0.26 -9.76 11.58
C THR A 262 1.19 -9.58 11.14
N GLY A 263 1.75 -10.53 10.38
CA GLY A 263 3.19 -10.54 10.04
C GLY A 263 3.62 -9.38 9.14
N GLY A 264 2.77 -8.95 8.20
CA GLY A 264 3.05 -7.78 7.36
C GLY A 264 3.08 -6.47 8.15
N ILE A 265 2.24 -6.38 9.18
CA ILE A 265 2.14 -5.21 10.05
C ILE A 265 3.33 -5.16 11.01
N TYR A 266 3.70 -6.29 11.62
CA TYR A 266 4.83 -6.40 12.56
C TYR A 266 6.16 -5.86 11.99
N ASN A 267 6.50 -6.22 10.75
CA ASN A 267 7.79 -5.86 10.13
C ASN A 267 7.99 -4.35 9.93
N VAL A 268 6.89 -3.58 9.86
CA VAL A 268 6.93 -2.12 9.69
C VAL A 268 6.87 -1.40 11.03
N LEU A 269 6.20 -2.01 12.02
CA LEU A 269 5.96 -1.37 13.31
C LEU A 269 7.17 -1.36 14.21
N PHE A 270 8.01 -2.40 14.20
CA PHE A 270 9.20 -2.40 15.05
C PHE A 270 10.12 -1.19 14.77
N PRO A 271 10.53 -0.92 13.50
CA PRO A 271 11.31 0.29 13.19
C PRO A 271 10.55 1.59 13.49
N ALA A 272 9.23 1.61 13.29
CA ALA A 272 8.42 2.79 13.58
C ALA A 272 8.37 3.11 15.08
N PHE A 273 8.18 2.12 15.95
CA PHE A 273 8.21 2.30 17.40
C PHE A 273 9.61 2.71 17.87
N ALA A 274 10.67 2.12 17.33
CA ALA A 274 12.04 2.51 17.65
C ALA A 274 12.33 3.98 17.28
N ALA A 275 11.79 4.47 16.16
CA ALA A 275 12.00 5.86 15.72
C ALA A 275 11.29 6.91 16.59
N VAL A 276 10.22 6.55 17.30
CA VAL A 276 9.46 7.45 18.19
C VAL A 276 9.52 7.02 19.66
N GLN A 277 10.45 6.14 20.03
CA GLN A 277 10.53 5.54 21.37
C GLN A 277 10.75 6.58 22.49
N ASP A 278 11.38 7.71 22.16
CA ASP A 278 11.70 8.80 23.08
C ASP A 278 10.55 9.81 23.24
N ASP A 279 9.45 9.64 22.49
CA ASP A 279 8.25 10.50 22.54
C ASP A 279 7.03 9.66 22.97
N PRO A 280 6.70 9.65 24.28
CA PRO A 280 5.63 8.81 24.84
C PRO A 280 4.26 9.03 24.21
N GLU A 281 3.93 10.27 23.82
CA GLU A 281 2.64 10.61 23.21
C GLU A 281 2.57 10.06 21.78
N LYS A 282 3.62 10.25 20.97
CA LYS A 282 3.66 9.65 19.62
C LYS A 282 3.65 8.13 19.68
N LEU A 283 4.36 7.53 20.64
CA LEU A 283 4.41 6.09 20.84
C LEU A 283 3.03 5.54 21.24
N LYS A 284 2.33 6.22 22.14
CA LYS A 284 0.93 5.91 22.53
C LYS A 284 -0.01 5.94 21.34
N ILE A 285 0.00 7.01 20.55
CA ILE A 285 -0.86 7.14 19.36
C ILE A 285 -0.55 6.03 18.36
N ALA A 286 0.73 5.76 18.08
CA ALA A 286 1.15 4.73 17.14
C ALA A 286 0.72 3.32 17.59
N TYR A 287 0.88 3.00 18.87
CA TYR A 287 0.49 1.69 19.42
C TYR A 287 -1.04 1.51 19.45
N LEU A 288 -1.80 2.49 19.95
CA LEU A 288 -3.27 2.37 20.00
C LEU A 288 -3.88 2.28 18.60
N ARG A 289 -3.37 3.05 17.63
CA ARG A 289 -3.78 2.91 16.22
C ARG A 289 -3.44 1.55 15.64
N THR A 290 -2.29 0.97 15.99
CA THR A 290 -1.93 -0.39 15.60
C THR A 290 -2.97 -1.39 16.10
N ILE A 291 -3.26 -1.37 17.40
CA ILE A 291 -4.20 -2.30 18.02
C ILE A 291 -5.59 -2.13 17.43
N GLN A 292 -6.03 -0.89 17.20
CA GLN A 292 -7.28 -0.60 16.50
C GLN A 292 -7.31 -1.21 15.10
N THR A 293 -6.27 -0.97 14.29
CA THR A 293 -6.16 -1.48 12.93
C THR A 293 -6.25 -2.99 12.91
N VAL A 294 -5.44 -3.65 13.72
CA VAL A 294 -5.32 -5.11 13.66
C VAL A 294 -6.59 -5.76 14.15
N SER A 295 -7.15 -5.28 15.27
CA SER A 295 -8.42 -5.81 15.81
C SER A 295 -9.54 -5.69 14.79
N PHE A 296 -9.58 -4.59 14.04
CA PHE A 296 -10.57 -4.34 13.00
C PHE A 296 -10.55 -5.36 11.84
N PHE A 297 -9.38 -5.92 11.49
CA PHE A 297 -9.27 -6.94 10.43
C PHE A 297 -9.27 -8.38 10.95
N VAL A 298 -8.59 -8.65 12.07
CA VAL A 298 -8.35 -10.02 12.53
C VAL A 298 -9.56 -10.61 13.27
N TYR A 299 -10.24 -9.81 14.08
CA TYR A 299 -11.39 -10.28 14.86
C TYR A 299 -12.54 -10.79 13.96
N PRO A 300 -13.00 -10.03 12.94
CA PRO A 300 -14.02 -10.51 12.02
C PRO A 300 -13.61 -11.76 11.25
N LEU A 301 -12.33 -11.90 10.91
CA LEU A 301 -11.81 -13.11 10.25
C LEU A 301 -11.93 -14.33 11.16
N LEU A 302 -11.40 -14.25 12.39
CA LEU A 302 -11.37 -15.38 13.32
C LEU A 302 -12.79 -15.80 13.76
N ILE A 303 -13.69 -14.85 14.05
CA ILE A 303 -15.06 -15.18 14.44
C ILE A 303 -15.84 -15.84 13.31
N SER A 304 -15.62 -15.41 12.06
CA SER A 304 -16.19 -16.05 10.89
C SER A 304 -15.72 -17.50 10.78
N MET A 305 -14.42 -17.75 10.98
CA MET A 305 -13.88 -19.11 10.97
C MET A 305 -14.41 -19.96 12.13
N ILE A 306 -14.66 -19.39 13.31
CA ILE A 306 -15.24 -20.11 14.46
C ILE A 306 -16.65 -20.60 14.13
N VAL A 307 -17.53 -19.70 13.65
CA VAL A 307 -18.92 -20.04 13.34
C VAL A 307 -18.99 -21.05 12.18
N THR A 308 -18.09 -20.93 11.22
CA THR A 308 -18.09 -21.78 10.01
C THR A 308 -17.04 -22.89 10.03
N ALA A 309 -16.51 -23.21 11.22
CA ALA A 309 -15.43 -24.17 11.42
C ALA A 309 -15.72 -25.54 10.80
N GLN A 310 -16.98 -25.99 10.84
CA GLN A 310 -17.40 -27.23 10.22
C GLN A 310 -17.14 -27.25 8.70
N TYR A 311 -17.47 -26.16 8.00
CA TYR A 311 -17.22 -26.04 6.56
C TYR A 311 -15.75 -25.81 6.25
N VAL A 312 -15.05 -25.05 7.09
CA VAL A 312 -13.61 -24.80 6.93
C VAL A 312 -12.83 -26.11 7.06
N ILE A 313 -13.02 -26.86 8.14
CA ILE A 313 -12.27 -28.10 8.39
C ILE A 313 -12.68 -29.20 7.41
N LYS A 314 -13.98 -29.48 7.26
CA LYS A 314 -14.45 -30.54 6.36
C LYS A 314 -14.22 -30.18 4.89
N GLY A 315 -14.36 -28.91 4.53
CA GLY A 315 -14.16 -28.42 3.15
C GLY A 315 -12.69 -28.30 2.77
N LEU A 316 -11.78 -27.94 3.68
CA LEU A 316 -10.34 -27.93 3.38
C LEU A 316 -9.75 -29.32 3.48
N TYR A 317 -9.84 -29.95 4.66
CA TYR A 317 -9.10 -31.16 4.98
C TYR A 317 -9.89 -32.46 4.72
N GLY A 318 -11.22 -32.40 4.78
CA GLY A 318 -12.12 -33.55 4.62
C GLY A 318 -12.75 -34.03 5.93
N VAL A 319 -13.73 -34.94 5.83
CA VAL A 319 -14.55 -35.42 6.97
C VAL A 319 -13.72 -36.13 8.05
N LYS A 320 -12.63 -36.80 7.67
CA LYS A 320 -11.71 -37.47 8.63
C LYS A 320 -11.05 -36.53 9.65
N TRP A 321 -11.14 -35.22 9.43
CA TRP A 321 -10.61 -34.19 10.33
C TRP A 321 -11.67 -33.56 11.23
N GLU A 322 -12.88 -34.13 11.28
CA GLU A 322 -14.00 -33.60 12.06
C GLU A 322 -13.67 -33.38 13.54
N GLY A 323 -12.87 -34.25 14.16
CA GLY A 323 -12.40 -34.05 15.54
C GLY A 323 -11.59 -32.77 15.77
N ALA A 324 -11.13 -32.09 14.70
CA ALA A 324 -10.39 -30.83 14.81
C ALA A 324 -11.32 -29.62 15.00
N ILE A 325 -12.63 -29.74 14.73
CA ILE A 325 -13.56 -28.60 14.69
C ILE A 325 -13.63 -27.89 16.03
N THR A 326 -13.96 -28.59 17.11
CA THR A 326 -14.13 -28.00 18.44
C THR A 326 -12.82 -27.41 18.96
N SER A 327 -11.72 -28.15 18.80
CA SER A 327 -10.38 -27.67 19.16
C SER A 327 -10.01 -26.41 18.37
N PHE A 328 -10.31 -26.37 17.07
CA PHE A 328 -10.08 -25.19 16.23
C PHE A 328 -10.90 -23.98 16.71
N GLN A 329 -12.17 -24.15 17.05
CA GLN A 329 -13.02 -23.07 17.55
C GLN A 329 -12.45 -22.45 18.85
N ILE A 330 -12.05 -23.29 19.80
CA ILE A 330 -11.46 -22.83 21.08
C ILE A 330 -10.11 -22.15 20.84
N LEU A 331 -9.25 -22.72 19.98
CA LEU A 331 -7.96 -22.14 19.65
C LEU A 331 -8.10 -20.81 18.88
N ALA A 332 -9.10 -20.68 18.01
CA ALA A 332 -9.39 -19.44 17.31
C ALA A 332 -9.89 -18.34 18.26
N LEU A 333 -10.66 -18.68 19.31
CA LEU A 333 -10.98 -17.76 20.40
C LEU A 333 -9.71 -17.30 21.12
N ALA A 334 -8.77 -18.22 21.41
CA ALA A 334 -7.47 -17.85 21.95
C ALA A 334 -6.67 -16.97 20.97
N GLY A 335 -6.84 -17.19 19.66
CA GLY A 335 -6.26 -16.37 18.59
C GLY A 335 -6.68 -14.89 18.63
N ILE A 336 -7.95 -14.62 18.99
CA ILE A 336 -8.45 -13.24 19.17
C ILE A 336 -7.62 -12.54 20.26
N LEU A 337 -7.43 -13.18 21.42
CA LEU A 337 -6.62 -12.65 22.51
C LEU A 337 -5.14 -12.50 22.13
N ARG A 338 -4.62 -13.44 21.32
CA ARG A 338 -3.23 -13.45 20.88
C ARG A 338 -2.91 -12.40 19.81
N THR A 339 -3.92 -11.72 19.28
CA THR A 339 -3.76 -10.76 18.18
C THR A 339 -2.87 -9.58 18.57
N THR A 340 -2.88 -9.16 19.83
CA THR A 340 -2.10 -7.99 20.29
C THR A 340 -0.64 -8.32 20.60
N LEU A 341 -0.34 -9.58 20.93
CA LEU A 341 0.96 -10.00 21.47
C LEU A 341 2.16 -9.66 20.57
N PRO A 342 2.13 -9.88 19.24
CA PRO A 342 3.27 -9.52 18.39
C PRO A 342 3.63 -8.04 18.49
N TYR A 343 2.64 -7.16 18.64
CA TYR A 343 2.87 -5.72 18.69
C TYR A 343 3.30 -5.24 20.07
N SER A 344 2.78 -5.86 21.13
CA SER A 344 3.28 -5.66 22.50
C SER A 344 4.73 -6.11 22.62
N GLY A 345 5.11 -7.23 21.99
CA GLY A 345 6.50 -7.68 21.88
C GLY A 345 7.37 -6.73 21.07
N ALA A 346 6.90 -6.22 19.92
CA ALA A 346 7.62 -5.19 19.14
C ALA A 346 7.88 -3.91 19.96
N LEU A 347 6.88 -3.46 20.73
CA LEU A 347 6.98 -2.32 21.63
C LEU A 347 7.98 -2.57 22.77
N ALA A 348 7.93 -3.75 23.39
CA ALA A 348 8.86 -4.15 24.45
C ALA A 348 10.30 -4.25 23.93
N GLN A 349 10.49 -4.75 22.70
CA GLN A 349 11.80 -4.81 22.05
C GLN A 349 12.34 -3.42 21.72
N ALA A 350 11.51 -2.55 21.14
CA ALA A 350 11.92 -1.18 20.82
C ALA A 350 12.35 -0.41 22.09
N THR A 351 11.61 -0.57 23.19
CA THR A 351 11.87 0.16 24.45
C THR A 351 12.80 -0.56 25.44
N GLY A 352 13.47 -1.65 25.01
CA GLY A 352 14.46 -2.36 25.83
C GLY A 352 13.89 -3.16 27.01
N LYS A 353 12.60 -3.51 27.01
CA LYS A 353 11.91 -4.27 28.08
C LYS A 353 11.82 -5.79 27.81
N VAL A 354 12.70 -6.31 26.95
CA VAL A 354 12.71 -7.73 26.49
C VAL A 354 12.76 -8.74 27.63
N TYR A 355 13.46 -8.44 28.74
CA TYR A 355 13.54 -9.35 29.89
C TYR A 355 12.21 -9.51 30.63
N ILE A 356 11.39 -8.46 30.70
CA ILE A 356 10.06 -8.54 31.31
C ILE A 356 9.15 -9.38 30.42
N GLU A 357 9.21 -9.18 29.11
CA GLU A 357 8.48 -10.01 28.14
C GLU A 357 8.89 -11.49 28.24
N ALA A 358 10.20 -11.78 28.30
CA ALA A 358 10.70 -13.15 28.45
C ALA A 358 10.22 -13.79 29.76
N PHE A 359 10.22 -13.05 30.86
CA PHE A 359 9.68 -13.51 32.13
C PHE A 359 8.17 -13.80 32.03
N GLN A 360 7.40 -12.93 31.37
CA GLN A 360 5.98 -13.19 31.12
C GLN A 360 5.76 -14.46 30.28
N GLN A 361 6.57 -14.69 29.25
CA GLN A 361 6.52 -15.92 28.45
C GLN A 361 6.85 -17.19 29.26
N PHE A 362 7.76 -17.07 30.22
CA PHE A 362 8.08 -18.16 31.13
C PHE A 362 6.92 -18.49 32.07
N ILE A 363 6.26 -17.47 32.65
CA ILE A 363 5.06 -17.70 33.48
C ILE A 363 3.91 -18.27 32.63
N TYR A 364 3.74 -17.81 31.40
CA TYR A 364 2.78 -18.39 30.45
C TYR A 364 3.06 -19.89 30.23
N PHE A 365 4.32 -20.28 30.07
CA PHE A 365 4.70 -21.69 29.96
C PHE A 365 4.31 -22.50 31.20
N LEU A 366 4.53 -21.96 32.41
CA LEU A 366 4.14 -22.63 33.66
C LEU A 366 2.61 -22.78 33.78
N ILE A 367 1.86 -21.73 33.48
CA ILE A 367 0.39 -21.74 33.52
C ILE A 367 -0.15 -22.74 32.49
N LEU A 368 0.33 -22.67 31.24
CA LEU A 368 -0.10 -23.58 30.19
C LEU A 368 0.24 -25.03 30.57
N GLY A 369 1.47 -25.30 31.01
CA GLY A 369 1.90 -26.63 31.44
C GLY A 369 1.01 -27.18 32.56
N GLY A 370 0.80 -26.41 33.62
CA GLY A 370 -0.06 -26.79 34.75
C GLY A 370 -1.52 -27.03 34.34
N CYS A 371 -2.12 -26.10 33.61
CA CYS A 371 -3.50 -26.22 33.13
C CYS A 371 -3.66 -27.39 32.15
N ALA A 372 -2.70 -27.62 31.25
CA ALA A 372 -2.76 -28.69 30.27
C ALA A 372 -2.62 -30.08 30.90
N LEU A 373 -1.77 -30.24 31.93
CA LEU A 373 -1.66 -31.49 32.69
C LEU A 373 -2.97 -31.88 33.37
N TYR A 374 -3.75 -30.91 33.86
CA TYR A 374 -5.08 -31.18 34.41
C TYR A 374 -6.12 -31.39 33.31
N ALA A 375 -6.08 -30.57 32.27
CA ALA A 375 -7.11 -30.54 31.23
C ALA A 375 -7.01 -31.68 30.21
N VAL A 376 -5.88 -32.39 30.13
CA VAL A 376 -5.68 -33.54 29.23
C VAL A 376 -6.72 -34.64 29.40
N ARG A 377 -7.29 -34.80 30.59
CA ARG A 377 -8.37 -35.76 30.87
C ARG A 377 -9.66 -35.48 30.08
N PHE A 378 -9.82 -34.26 29.58
CA PHE A 378 -10.92 -33.85 28.70
C PHE A 378 -10.51 -33.88 27.21
N GLY A 379 -9.44 -34.59 26.87
CA GLY A 379 -8.95 -34.72 25.50
C GLY A 379 -8.26 -33.47 24.96
N ILE A 380 -8.25 -33.33 23.64
CA ILE A 380 -7.59 -32.21 22.95
C ILE A 380 -8.35 -30.89 23.12
N GLU A 381 -9.65 -30.97 23.35
CA GLU A 381 -10.52 -29.83 23.66
C GLU A 381 -10.14 -29.23 25.01
N GLY A 382 -9.90 -30.05 26.03
CA GLY A 382 -9.40 -29.59 27.32
C GLY A 382 -8.07 -28.85 27.20
N ILE A 383 -7.15 -29.36 26.39
CA ILE A 383 -5.86 -28.70 26.14
C ILE A 383 -6.05 -27.38 25.37
N ALA A 384 -6.99 -27.32 24.42
CA ALA A 384 -7.35 -26.07 23.76
C ALA A 384 -7.89 -25.02 24.77
N VAL A 385 -8.71 -25.44 25.74
CA VAL A 385 -9.18 -24.56 26.83
C VAL A 385 -8.01 -24.11 27.72
N ALA A 386 -7.07 -25.00 28.04
CA ALA A 386 -5.87 -24.62 28.79
C ALA A 386 -5.06 -23.53 28.06
N ILE A 387 -4.95 -23.61 26.73
CA ILE A 387 -4.34 -22.54 25.92
C ILE A 387 -5.15 -21.26 25.99
N LEU A 388 -6.48 -21.33 25.90
CA LEU A 388 -7.34 -20.15 25.99
C LEU A 388 -7.12 -19.43 27.34
N VAL A 389 -7.15 -20.18 28.45
CA VAL A 389 -6.93 -19.65 29.81
C VAL A 389 -5.53 -19.06 29.95
N ALA A 390 -4.49 -19.77 29.53
CA ALA A 390 -3.12 -19.26 29.58
C ALA A 390 -2.95 -18.02 28.67
N SER A 391 -3.64 -17.97 27.53
CA SER A 391 -3.61 -16.83 26.61
C SER A 391 -4.34 -15.60 27.15
N LEU A 392 -5.40 -15.78 27.96
CA LEU A 392 -6.05 -14.68 28.69
C LEU A 392 -5.05 -14.02 29.66
N TRP A 393 -4.33 -14.83 30.43
CA TRP A 393 -3.29 -14.32 31.32
C TRP A 393 -2.19 -13.59 30.55
N LEU A 394 -1.68 -14.19 29.45
CA LEU A 394 -0.60 -13.59 28.66
C LEU A 394 -1.05 -12.28 27.99
N PHE A 395 -2.29 -12.23 27.49
CA PHE A 395 -2.90 -11.00 26.98
C PHE A 395 -2.94 -9.89 28.04
N ALA A 396 -3.40 -10.21 29.25
CA ALA A 396 -3.43 -9.25 30.35
C ALA A 396 -2.02 -8.77 30.75
N ALA A 397 -1.06 -9.69 30.87
CA ALA A 397 0.32 -9.38 31.25
C ALA A 397 1.04 -8.51 30.22
N GLN A 398 0.94 -8.84 28.92
CA GLN A 398 1.57 -8.06 27.85
C GLN A 398 0.86 -6.73 27.62
N SER A 399 -0.47 -6.69 27.70
CA SER A 399 -1.22 -5.43 27.58
C SER A 399 -0.91 -4.50 28.74
N TRP A 400 -0.75 -5.02 29.96
CA TRP A 400 -0.30 -4.24 31.12
C TRP A 400 1.09 -3.62 30.88
N LEU A 401 2.04 -4.42 30.40
CA LEU A 401 3.39 -3.93 30.08
C LEU A 401 3.33 -2.84 29.00
N ALA A 402 2.55 -3.06 27.93
CA ALA A 402 2.38 -2.10 26.85
C ALA A 402 1.78 -0.78 27.36
N ILE A 403 0.68 -0.84 28.13
CA ILE A 403 0.01 0.32 28.74
C ILE A 403 0.98 1.12 29.63
N LYS A 404 1.84 0.42 30.39
CA LYS A 404 2.87 1.05 31.23
C LYS A 404 3.94 1.76 30.38
N ILE A 405 4.37 1.15 29.26
CA ILE A 405 5.38 1.72 28.36
C ILE A 405 4.84 2.99 27.68
N ILE A 406 3.61 2.96 27.17
CA ILE A 406 3.00 4.10 26.47
C ILE A 406 2.32 5.12 27.40
N VAL A 407 2.41 4.92 28.73
CA VAL A 407 1.80 5.81 29.73
C VAL A 407 0.31 6.06 29.45
N SER A 408 -0.44 4.98 29.23
CA SER A 408 -1.87 5.02 28.90
C SER A 408 -2.72 4.36 30.00
N THR A 409 -4.03 4.22 29.77
CA THR A 409 -4.97 3.55 30.67
C THR A 409 -5.64 2.36 30.00
N TRP A 410 -6.12 1.40 30.79
CA TRP A 410 -6.94 0.30 30.28
C TRP A 410 -8.18 0.78 29.51
N LYS A 411 -8.77 1.90 29.92
CA LYS A 411 -9.92 2.51 29.25
C LYS A 411 -9.58 2.93 27.83
N GLU A 412 -8.46 3.60 27.62
CA GLU A 412 -7.99 4.01 26.28
C GLU A 412 -7.62 2.79 25.42
N PHE A 413 -6.98 1.79 26.01
CA PHE A 413 -6.62 0.55 25.33
C PHE A 413 -7.85 -0.21 24.81
N PHE A 414 -8.86 -0.45 25.66
CA PHE A 414 -10.10 -1.10 25.23
C PHE A 414 -10.93 -0.22 24.30
N LYS A 415 -10.90 1.11 24.46
CA LYS A 415 -11.55 2.04 23.52
C LYS A 415 -10.98 1.90 22.11
N ALA A 416 -9.67 1.72 21.97
CA ALA A 416 -9.04 1.48 20.67
C ALA A 416 -9.51 0.16 20.01
N MET A 417 -9.99 -0.82 20.78
CA MET A 417 -10.46 -2.11 20.27
C MET A 417 -11.96 -2.13 19.93
N ILE A 418 -12.74 -1.11 20.32
CA ILE A 418 -14.18 -1.01 20.04
C ILE A 418 -14.53 -1.25 18.55
N PRO A 419 -13.80 -0.67 17.57
CA PRO A 419 -14.06 -0.93 16.15
C PRO A 419 -13.94 -2.42 15.79
N GLY A 420 -12.94 -3.10 16.36
CA GLY A 420 -12.72 -4.52 16.18
C GLY A 420 -13.84 -5.37 16.81
N PHE A 421 -14.27 -5.04 18.02
CA PHE A 421 -15.39 -5.74 18.68
C PHE A 421 -16.72 -5.50 17.97
N ALA A 422 -16.99 -4.30 17.45
CA ALA A 422 -18.18 -4.01 16.67
C ALA A 422 -18.21 -4.86 15.37
N ASN A 423 -17.09 -4.94 14.65
CA ASN A 423 -16.96 -5.83 13.49
C ASN A 423 -17.06 -7.31 13.85
N LEU A 424 -16.53 -7.71 15.02
CA LEU A 424 -16.66 -9.08 15.53
C LEU A 424 -18.13 -9.44 15.70
N ILE A 425 -18.91 -8.59 16.37
CA ILE A 425 -20.34 -8.83 16.62
C ILE A 425 -21.12 -8.87 15.30
N LEU A 426 -20.85 -7.93 14.37
CA LEU A 426 -21.47 -7.91 13.06
C LEU A 426 -21.21 -9.20 12.28
N MET A 427 -19.95 -9.65 12.23
CA MET A 427 -19.59 -10.89 11.55
C MET A 427 -20.16 -12.11 12.28
N LEU A 428 -20.21 -12.12 13.61
CA LEU A 428 -20.83 -13.19 14.37
C LEU A 428 -22.31 -13.35 13.99
N VAL A 429 -23.10 -12.28 14.06
CA VAL A 429 -24.53 -12.31 13.74
C VAL A 429 -24.76 -12.74 12.29
N THR A 430 -24.05 -12.13 11.35
CA THR A 430 -24.21 -12.46 9.94
C THR A 430 -23.75 -13.87 9.58
N ASN A 431 -22.69 -14.39 10.23
CA ASN A 431 -22.26 -15.77 10.02
C ASN A 431 -23.22 -16.78 10.64
N LEU A 432 -23.85 -16.48 11.78
CA LEU A 432 -24.89 -17.35 12.32
C LEU A 432 -26.09 -17.44 11.37
N ILE A 433 -26.55 -16.29 10.83
CA ILE A 433 -27.60 -16.26 9.81
C ILE A 433 -27.19 -17.06 8.57
N LEU A 434 -25.97 -16.81 8.05
CA LEU A 434 -25.44 -17.52 6.89
C LEU A 434 -25.35 -19.04 7.13
N PHE A 435 -24.91 -19.46 8.31
CA PHE A 435 -24.84 -20.85 8.71
C PHE A 435 -26.24 -21.50 8.65
N PHE A 436 -27.26 -20.88 9.25
CA PHE A 436 -28.63 -21.37 9.19
C PHE A 436 -29.18 -21.41 7.76
N LEU A 437 -28.88 -20.41 6.92
CA LEU A 437 -29.30 -20.40 5.52
C LEU A 437 -28.63 -21.52 4.71
N ILE A 438 -27.34 -21.77 4.93
CA ILE A 438 -26.61 -22.85 4.28
C ILE A 438 -27.19 -24.21 4.69
N GLU A 439 -27.41 -24.45 5.98
CA GLU A 439 -28.00 -25.72 6.45
C GLU A 439 -29.46 -25.88 6.03
N LYS A 440 -30.23 -24.80 5.84
CA LYS A 440 -31.61 -24.89 5.36
C LYS A 440 -31.70 -25.17 3.85
N PHE A 441 -30.95 -24.43 3.03
CA PHE A 441 -31.12 -24.44 1.57
C PHE A 441 -30.08 -25.29 0.82
N PHE A 442 -28.91 -25.50 1.42
CA PHE A 442 -27.76 -26.17 0.79
C PHE A 442 -27.29 -27.41 1.56
N TYR A 443 -28.13 -28.02 2.39
CA TYR A 443 -27.75 -29.16 3.24
C TYR A 443 -27.13 -30.32 2.45
N ASN A 444 -27.69 -30.62 1.27
CA ASN A 444 -27.27 -31.68 0.34
C ASN A 444 -25.98 -31.38 -0.44
N PHE A 445 -25.45 -30.15 -0.36
CA PHE A 445 -24.27 -29.78 -1.13
C PHE A 445 -22.97 -30.20 -0.42
N PRO A 446 -21.89 -30.51 -1.17
CA PRO A 446 -20.59 -30.82 -0.60
C PRO A 446 -20.04 -29.69 0.30
N ASN A 447 -19.25 -30.05 1.31
CA ASN A 447 -18.68 -29.09 2.25
C ASN A 447 -17.74 -28.07 1.57
N GLU A 448 -17.11 -28.44 0.45
CA GLU A 448 -16.31 -27.54 -0.39
C GLU A 448 -17.15 -26.39 -0.95
N PHE A 449 -18.35 -26.70 -1.42
CA PHE A 449 -19.27 -25.69 -1.95
C PHE A 449 -19.76 -24.77 -0.83
N LYS A 450 -20.14 -25.33 0.32
CA LYS A 450 -20.52 -24.57 1.52
C LYS A 450 -19.40 -23.60 1.94
N LEU A 451 -18.15 -24.08 1.97
CA LEU A 451 -16.98 -23.27 2.28
C LEU A 451 -16.77 -22.12 1.27
N ILE A 452 -16.84 -22.39 -0.03
CA ILE A 452 -16.66 -21.36 -1.06
C ILE A 452 -17.71 -20.26 -0.91
N ILE A 453 -18.98 -20.62 -0.73
CA ILE A 453 -20.06 -19.65 -0.49
C ILE A 453 -19.78 -18.85 0.78
N THR A 454 -19.42 -19.52 1.88
CA THR A 454 -19.09 -18.85 3.13
C THR A 454 -17.99 -17.81 2.95
N VAL A 455 -16.90 -18.15 2.26
CA VAL A 455 -15.78 -17.22 2.04
C VAL A 455 -16.21 -16.03 1.19
N ILE A 456 -16.97 -16.26 0.10
CA ILE A 456 -17.44 -15.18 -0.78
C ILE A 456 -18.39 -14.24 -0.03
N VAL A 457 -19.37 -14.79 0.68
CA VAL A 457 -20.35 -13.99 1.42
C VAL A 457 -19.67 -13.22 2.55
N ASN A 458 -18.77 -13.84 3.31
CA ASN A 458 -18.00 -13.15 4.34
C ASN A 458 -17.12 -12.04 3.79
N ALA A 459 -16.50 -12.23 2.62
CA ALA A 459 -15.75 -11.17 1.96
C ALA A 459 -16.65 -9.99 1.58
N ILE A 460 -17.84 -10.27 1.03
CA ILE A 460 -18.82 -9.22 0.67
C ILE A 460 -19.32 -8.49 1.92
N ILE A 461 -19.69 -9.21 2.98
CA ILE A 461 -20.18 -8.62 4.23
C ILE A 461 -19.07 -7.78 4.87
N PHE A 462 -17.84 -8.29 4.92
CA PHE A 462 -16.71 -7.53 5.45
C PHE A 462 -16.46 -6.26 4.62
N LEU A 463 -16.38 -6.36 3.29
CA LEU A 463 -16.24 -5.19 2.41
C LEU A 463 -17.41 -4.20 2.54
N SER A 464 -18.62 -4.70 2.80
CA SER A 464 -19.80 -3.86 3.04
C SER A 464 -19.72 -3.18 4.41
N ALA A 465 -19.30 -3.89 5.45
CA ALA A 465 -19.02 -3.31 6.77
C ALA A 465 -17.96 -2.21 6.68
N LEU A 466 -16.92 -2.43 5.87
CA LEU A 466 -15.95 -1.37 5.57
C LEU A 466 -16.63 -0.14 4.97
N VAL A 467 -17.65 -0.27 4.12
CA VAL A 467 -18.31 0.87 3.46
C VAL A 467 -19.43 1.51 4.28
N PHE A 468 -20.15 0.76 5.10
CA PHE A 468 -21.36 1.27 5.76
C PHE A 468 -21.18 1.51 7.26
N MET A 469 -20.07 1.07 7.87
CA MET A 469 -19.83 1.26 9.29
C MET A 469 -19.54 2.75 9.59
N PRO A 470 -20.26 3.38 10.54
CA PRO A 470 -20.07 4.79 10.88
C PRO A 470 -18.62 5.13 11.23
N ALA A 471 -18.16 6.31 10.82
CA ALA A 471 -16.82 6.82 11.13
C ALA A 471 -16.53 6.83 12.65
N SER A 472 -17.54 7.10 13.48
CA SER A 472 -17.46 7.05 14.94
C SER A 472 -17.09 5.67 15.51
N ILE A 473 -17.46 4.59 14.81
CA ILE A 473 -17.18 3.20 15.22
C ILE A 473 -15.92 2.68 14.52
N LYS A 474 -15.60 3.16 13.32
CA LYS A 474 -14.46 2.74 12.53
C LYS A 474 -13.15 3.44 12.95
N GLY A 475 -13.28 4.68 13.40
CA GLY A 475 -12.20 5.63 13.64
C GLY A 475 -11.36 5.94 12.38
N ASP A 476 -10.34 6.78 12.54
CA ASP A 476 -9.54 7.31 11.42
C ASP A 476 -8.64 6.27 10.73
N THR A 477 -8.56 5.07 11.30
CA THR A 477 -7.55 4.07 10.95
C THR A 477 -7.71 3.53 9.54
N PHE A 478 -8.94 3.21 9.12
CA PHE A 478 -9.17 2.68 7.79
C PHE A 478 -9.20 3.78 6.74
N ASP A 479 -9.61 5.00 7.11
CA ASP A 479 -9.47 6.18 6.24
C ASP A 479 -7.99 6.46 5.96
N TRP A 480 -7.15 6.36 6.99
CA TRP A 480 -5.69 6.42 6.85
C TRP A 480 -5.13 5.28 6.00
N LEU A 481 -5.61 4.03 6.17
CA LEU A 481 -5.17 2.91 5.32
C LEU A 481 -5.58 3.10 3.85
N LEU A 482 -6.81 3.54 3.60
CA LEU A 482 -7.27 3.87 2.24
C LEU A 482 -6.43 4.98 1.63
N GLU A 483 -6.09 5.99 2.41
CA GLU A 483 -5.28 7.12 1.97
C GLU A 483 -3.83 6.71 1.69
N LYS A 484 -3.23 5.88 2.56
CA LYS A 484 -1.87 5.37 2.43
C LYS A 484 -1.70 4.33 1.30
N TYR A 485 -2.73 3.52 1.06
CA TYR A 485 -2.73 2.48 0.02
C TYR A 485 -3.65 2.80 -1.15
N LYS A 486 -4.01 4.08 -1.35
CA LYS A 486 -4.86 4.54 -2.45
C LYS A 486 -4.34 4.12 -3.83
N ASP A 487 -3.04 3.90 -3.95
CA ASP A 487 -2.37 3.49 -5.18
C ASP A 487 -2.49 1.96 -5.46
N ILE A 488 -2.84 1.17 -4.44
CA ILE A 488 -2.98 -0.29 -4.51
C ILE A 488 -4.46 -0.69 -4.49
N ILE A 489 -5.27 -0.01 -3.69
CA ILE A 489 -6.70 -0.30 -3.54
C ILE A 489 -7.45 0.18 -4.80
N PRO A 490 -8.31 -0.66 -5.42
CA PRO A 490 -9.05 -0.28 -6.61
C PRO A 490 -9.85 1.02 -6.41
N LEU A 491 -9.60 2.00 -7.27
CA LEU A 491 -10.27 3.31 -7.26
C LEU A 491 -11.82 3.26 -7.19
N PRO A 492 -12.52 2.29 -7.81
CA PRO A 492 -13.96 2.11 -7.65
C PRO A 492 -14.38 1.84 -6.20
N PHE A 493 -13.60 1.06 -5.45
CA PHE A 493 -13.88 0.76 -4.05
C PHE A 493 -13.66 1.99 -3.17
N THR A 494 -12.57 2.75 -3.36
CA THR A 494 -12.36 4.02 -2.64
C THR A 494 -13.43 5.06 -2.95
N LYS A 495 -13.87 5.19 -4.21
CA LYS A 495 -14.95 6.13 -4.59
C LYS A 495 -16.30 5.72 -3.99
N PHE A 496 -16.64 4.44 -4.09
CA PHE A 496 -17.83 3.87 -3.46
C PHE A 496 -17.78 4.00 -1.93
N TYR A 497 -16.59 3.86 -1.34
CA TYR A 497 -16.39 4.06 0.10
C TYR A 497 -16.64 5.51 0.53
N TYR A 498 -16.00 6.49 -0.14
CA TYR A 498 -16.16 7.91 0.19
C TYR A 498 -17.54 8.47 -0.16
N SER A 499 -18.30 7.85 -1.07
CA SER A 499 -19.69 8.26 -1.32
C SER A 499 -20.65 7.94 -0.16
N PHE A 500 -20.32 6.95 0.68
CA PHE A 500 -21.12 6.56 1.85
C PHE A 500 -20.55 7.06 3.17
N ASN A 501 -19.24 7.32 3.25
CA ASN A 501 -18.59 8.01 4.38
C ASN A 501 -17.89 9.27 3.89
N PRO A 502 -18.64 10.35 3.60
CA PRO A 502 -18.02 11.65 3.39
C PRO A 502 -17.26 12.00 4.68
N LYS A 503 -15.92 12.10 4.60
CA LYS A 503 -15.09 12.44 5.77
C LYS A 503 -15.71 13.65 6.50
N GLU A 504 -15.70 13.57 7.82
CA GLU A 504 -15.94 14.65 8.79
C GLU A 504 -14.91 15.80 8.68
N THR A 505 -14.52 16.16 7.46
CA THR A 505 -13.87 17.41 7.07
C THR A 505 -14.77 18.64 7.29
N VAL A 506 -15.92 18.48 7.94
CA VAL A 506 -16.85 19.55 8.34
C VAL A 506 -16.68 19.91 9.82
N ALA A 507 -16.12 19.02 10.66
CA ALA A 507 -16.01 19.26 12.11
C ALA A 507 -14.75 20.05 12.51
N GLN A 508 -13.60 19.79 11.87
CA GLN A 508 -12.40 20.64 12.05
C GLN A 508 -12.57 22.00 11.39
N THR A 509 -13.36 22.08 10.31
CA THR A 509 -13.68 23.35 9.66
C THR A 509 -14.65 24.17 10.53
N LYS A 510 -15.57 23.53 11.26
CA LYS A 510 -16.46 24.23 12.21
C LYS A 510 -15.75 24.81 13.44
N SER A 511 -14.66 24.21 13.94
CA SER A 511 -13.88 24.80 15.05
C SER A 511 -12.89 25.87 14.60
N VAL A 512 -12.57 25.93 13.31
CA VAL A 512 -11.78 27.03 12.70
C VAL A 512 -12.71 28.19 12.27
N LEU A 513 -13.98 27.90 11.93
CA LEU A 513 -15.00 28.89 11.58
C LEU A 513 -15.68 29.57 12.78
N THR A 514 -15.43 29.12 14.02
CA THR A 514 -15.93 29.78 15.25
C THR A 514 -14.92 30.70 15.93
N SER A 515 -13.67 30.77 15.48
CA SER A 515 -12.74 31.87 15.81
C SER A 515 -12.87 32.93 14.72
N GLY A 516 -13.59 34.00 15.03
CA GLY A 516 -14.17 34.92 14.06
C GLY A 516 -13.20 35.54 13.05
N ASP A 517 -13.59 35.48 11.78
CA ASP A 517 -13.82 36.67 10.95
C ASP A 517 -14.78 36.27 9.81
N LYS A 518 -16.01 36.78 9.85
CA LYS A 518 -17.11 36.44 8.92
C LYS A 518 -17.15 37.39 7.71
N SER A 519 -16.00 37.95 7.30
CA SER A 519 -15.95 39.04 6.31
C SER A 519 -15.41 38.69 4.92
N LEU A 520 -14.99 37.46 4.63
CA LEU A 520 -14.55 37.07 3.27
C LEU A 520 -15.06 35.67 2.89
N SER A 521 -16.23 35.61 2.25
CA SER A 521 -16.78 34.37 1.67
C SER A 521 -16.12 33.96 0.34
N LYS A 522 -15.24 34.78 -0.24
CA LYS A 522 -14.47 34.48 -1.46
C LYS A 522 -12.99 34.81 -1.26
N CYS A 523 -12.09 33.91 -1.66
CA CYS A 523 -10.65 34.08 -1.50
C CYS A 523 -9.94 34.51 -2.79
N LEU A 524 -10.40 34.04 -3.96
CA LEU A 524 -9.75 34.31 -5.26
C LEU A 524 -10.73 34.22 -6.44
N THR A 525 -10.51 35.00 -7.50
CA THR A 525 -11.22 34.85 -8.79
C THR A 525 -10.27 34.34 -9.88
N ALA A 526 -10.68 33.34 -10.65
CA ALA A 526 -9.94 32.79 -11.79
C ALA A 526 -10.51 33.32 -13.11
N VAL A 527 -9.71 34.10 -13.84
CA VAL A 527 -10.08 34.71 -15.13
C VAL A 527 -9.67 33.79 -16.28
N LEU A 528 -10.63 33.38 -17.11
CA LEU A 528 -10.41 32.46 -18.24
C LEU A 528 -11.12 32.96 -19.52
N PRO A 529 -10.40 33.64 -20.43
CA PRO A 529 -10.92 33.97 -21.76
C PRO A 529 -10.92 32.74 -22.68
N LEU A 530 -12.07 32.39 -23.29
CA LEU A 530 -12.20 31.26 -24.22
C LEU A 530 -12.34 31.75 -25.67
N LYS A 531 -11.58 31.13 -26.59
CA LYS A 531 -11.73 31.37 -28.03
C LYS A 531 -12.58 30.26 -28.65
N ILE A 532 -13.74 30.59 -29.19
CA ILE A 532 -14.62 29.62 -29.87
C ILE A 532 -14.70 30.03 -31.35
N GLN A 533 -14.35 29.14 -32.27
CA GLN A 533 -14.51 29.32 -33.72
C GLN A 533 -15.60 28.36 -34.23
N SER A 534 -16.54 28.87 -35.01
CA SER A 534 -17.79 28.19 -35.37
C SER A 534 -17.68 27.14 -36.49
N ASN A 535 -16.48 26.68 -36.88
CA ASN A 535 -16.35 25.59 -37.84
C ASN A 535 -15.13 24.69 -37.54
N GLN A 536 -15.43 23.42 -37.25
CA GLN A 536 -14.53 22.27 -37.04
C GLN A 536 -13.66 22.27 -35.77
N VAL A 537 -13.95 21.28 -34.91
CA VAL A 537 -13.26 20.90 -33.66
C VAL A 537 -13.18 22.06 -32.64
N SER A 538 -14.10 22.09 -31.67
CA SER A 538 -14.15 23.11 -30.61
C SER A 538 -12.99 23.02 -29.60
N THR A 539 -11.77 23.36 -30.03
CA THR A 539 -10.50 23.11 -29.32
C THR A 539 -10.47 23.63 -27.89
N ASP A 540 -10.87 24.87 -27.62
CA ASP A 540 -10.66 25.50 -26.31
C ASP A 540 -11.71 25.08 -25.27
N LEU A 541 -12.99 25.13 -25.65
CA LEU A 541 -14.07 24.70 -24.76
C LEU A 541 -14.02 23.19 -24.50
N ASP A 542 -13.66 22.37 -25.49
CA ASP A 542 -13.44 20.94 -25.30
C ASP A 542 -12.26 20.68 -24.38
N ARG A 543 -11.13 21.38 -24.58
CA ARG A 543 -9.93 21.22 -23.75
C ARG A 543 -10.16 21.68 -22.32
N ALA A 544 -10.84 22.82 -22.12
CA ALA A 544 -11.24 23.27 -20.78
C ALA A 544 -12.19 22.27 -20.11
N SER A 545 -13.16 21.72 -20.86
CA SER A 545 -14.13 20.75 -20.34
C SER A 545 -13.54 19.37 -20.04
N ILE A 546 -12.48 18.98 -20.75
CA ILE A 546 -11.84 17.66 -20.61
C ILE A 546 -10.66 17.73 -19.63
N LEU A 547 -9.91 18.82 -19.58
CA LEU A 547 -8.67 18.94 -18.80
C LEU A 547 -8.80 19.93 -17.65
N LEU A 548 -9.02 21.22 -17.95
CA LEU A 548 -8.96 22.29 -16.95
C LEU A 548 -9.98 22.07 -15.83
N PHE A 549 -11.29 22.11 -16.12
CA PHE A 549 -12.31 21.97 -15.08
C PHE A 549 -12.22 20.63 -14.34
N PRO A 550 -12.06 19.47 -15.00
CA PRO A 550 -11.88 18.21 -14.29
C PRO A 550 -10.62 18.16 -13.42
N SER A 551 -9.55 18.87 -13.79
CA SER A 551 -8.36 18.99 -12.95
C SER A 551 -8.61 19.81 -11.68
N PHE A 552 -9.30 20.96 -11.80
CA PHE A 552 -9.70 21.77 -10.66
C PHE A 552 -10.71 21.04 -9.76
N GLU A 553 -11.70 20.35 -10.34
CA GLU A 553 -12.64 19.49 -9.61
C GLU A 553 -11.96 18.39 -8.79
N LYS A 554 -10.84 17.87 -9.31
CA LYS A 554 -10.09 16.79 -8.68
C LYS A 554 -9.15 17.29 -7.57
N PHE A 555 -8.59 18.48 -7.74
CA PHE A 555 -7.42 18.90 -6.98
C PHE A 555 -7.61 20.20 -6.17
N TRP A 556 -8.61 21.02 -6.46
CA TRP A 556 -8.87 22.21 -5.65
C TRP A 556 -9.67 21.85 -4.39
N MET A 557 -9.17 22.24 -3.21
CA MET A 557 -9.66 21.72 -1.93
C MET A 557 -10.91 22.44 -1.40
N ASP A 558 -11.11 23.72 -1.75
CA ASP A 558 -12.19 24.56 -1.25
C ASP A 558 -12.90 25.30 -2.40
N LYS A 559 -14.01 24.74 -2.86
CA LYS A 559 -14.75 25.25 -4.03
C LYS A 559 -15.40 26.60 -3.79
N GLU A 560 -15.79 26.92 -2.56
CA GLU A 560 -16.44 28.19 -2.23
C GLU A 560 -15.42 29.34 -2.25
N SER A 561 -14.13 29.03 -2.02
CA SER A 561 -13.05 30.01 -2.04
C SER A 561 -12.64 30.51 -3.43
N LEU A 562 -13.06 29.85 -4.53
CA LEU A 562 -12.64 30.16 -5.90
C LEU A 562 -13.85 30.31 -6.84
N GLU A 563 -13.95 31.46 -7.50
CA GLU A 563 -14.93 31.72 -8.56
C GLU A 563 -14.25 31.80 -9.93
N PHE A 564 -14.85 31.21 -10.97
CA PHE A 564 -14.39 31.36 -12.35
C PHE A 564 -15.12 32.49 -13.06
N LEU A 565 -14.39 33.51 -13.52
CA LEU A 565 -14.86 34.53 -14.46
C LEU A 565 -14.47 34.10 -15.88
N ILE A 566 -15.45 33.64 -16.65
CA ILE A 566 -15.24 33.13 -18.01
C ILE A 566 -15.69 34.17 -19.03
N ILE A 567 -14.78 34.54 -19.92
CA ILE A 567 -15.02 35.57 -20.94
C ILE A 567 -15.13 34.89 -22.30
N VAL A 568 -16.24 35.13 -23.01
CA VAL A 568 -16.58 34.45 -24.27
C VAL A 568 -17.10 35.43 -25.31
N PRO A 569 -17.02 35.13 -26.61
CA PRO A 569 -17.73 35.91 -27.63
C PRO A 569 -19.24 36.00 -27.33
N ALA A 570 -19.85 37.16 -27.56
CA ALA A 570 -21.29 37.36 -27.31
C ALA A 570 -22.19 36.32 -27.98
N SER A 571 -21.82 35.86 -29.19
CA SER A 571 -22.51 34.80 -29.93
C SER A 571 -22.52 33.43 -29.24
N ASP A 572 -21.52 33.15 -28.40
CA ASP A 572 -21.27 31.81 -27.83
C ASP A 572 -21.67 31.70 -26.35
N LYS A 573 -22.09 32.80 -25.71
CA LYS A 573 -22.46 32.85 -24.28
C LYS A 573 -23.43 31.74 -23.87
N ASN A 574 -24.52 31.58 -24.62
CA ASN A 574 -25.55 30.56 -24.36
C ASN A 574 -25.03 29.13 -24.51
N LEU A 575 -24.14 28.88 -25.46
CA LEU A 575 -23.54 27.56 -25.70
C LEU A 575 -22.63 27.17 -24.53
N VAL A 576 -21.80 28.10 -24.07
CA VAL A 576 -20.86 27.88 -22.96
C VAL A 576 -21.61 27.70 -21.66
N GLU A 577 -22.61 28.53 -21.36
CA GLU A 577 -23.47 28.37 -20.18
C GLU A 577 -24.11 26.99 -20.10
N LYS A 578 -24.69 26.50 -21.20
CA LYS A 578 -25.33 25.18 -21.24
C LYS A 578 -24.32 24.06 -21.01
N ARG A 579 -23.11 24.19 -21.54
CA ARG A 579 -22.08 23.15 -21.45
C ARG A 579 -21.45 23.09 -20.07
N LEU A 580 -21.13 24.24 -19.47
CA LEU A 580 -20.43 24.30 -18.19
C LEU A 580 -21.27 23.85 -16.99
N ARG A 581 -22.60 24.02 -17.04
CA ARG A 581 -23.52 23.48 -16.00
C ARG A 581 -23.35 21.99 -15.73
N ASN A 582 -22.89 21.23 -16.73
CA ASN A 582 -22.69 19.77 -16.62
C ASN A 582 -21.22 19.38 -16.42
N VAL A 583 -20.29 20.34 -16.43
CA VAL A 583 -18.83 20.11 -16.44
C VAL A 583 -18.18 20.52 -15.13
N THR A 584 -18.66 21.59 -14.49
CA THR A 584 -18.06 22.15 -13.27
C THR A 584 -19.13 22.49 -12.23
N SER A 585 -18.78 22.28 -10.97
CA SER A 585 -19.57 22.61 -9.78
C SER A 585 -19.06 23.87 -9.06
N PHE A 586 -18.00 24.50 -9.57
CA PHE A 586 -17.52 25.78 -9.05
C PHE A 586 -18.52 26.91 -9.32
N PRO A 587 -18.51 27.98 -8.51
CA PRO A 587 -19.14 29.24 -8.90
C PRO A 587 -18.55 29.74 -10.23
N VAL A 588 -19.40 29.92 -11.24
CA VAL A 588 -19.01 30.41 -12.57
C VAL A 588 -19.83 31.63 -12.93
N ARG A 589 -19.15 32.72 -13.29
CA ARG A 589 -19.72 33.92 -13.87
C ARG A 589 -19.27 34.05 -15.31
N ILE A 590 -20.21 34.07 -16.25
CA ILE A 590 -19.94 34.14 -17.68
C ILE A 590 -20.29 35.54 -18.19
N VAL A 591 -19.32 36.20 -18.80
CA VAL A 591 -19.46 37.56 -19.33
C VAL A 591 -19.05 37.55 -20.81
N SER A 592 -19.74 38.32 -21.64
CA SER A 592 -19.32 38.45 -23.03
C SER A 592 -18.13 39.41 -23.16
N ASP A 593 -17.29 39.20 -24.17
CA ASP A 593 -16.19 40.11 -24.50
C ASP A 593 -16.68 41.53 -24.82
N ASP A 594 -17.83 41.67 -25.48
CA ASP A 594 -18.50 42.95 -25.73
C ASP A 594 -19.03 43.64 -24.46
N GLU A 595 -19.43 42.87 -23.44
CA GLU A 595 -19.78 43.42 -22.11
C GLU A 595 -18.54 44.01 -21.42
N LEU A 596 -17.37 43.38 -21.55
CA LEU A 596 -16.12 43.86 -20.97
C LEU A 596 -15.56 45.08 -21.70
N ILE A 597 -15.46 44.99 -23.04
CA ILE A 597 -14.89 46.04 -23.88
C ILE A 597 -15.86 46.27 -25.06
N PRO A 598 -16.64 47.36 -25.04
CA PRO A 598 -17.62 47.64 -26.09
C PRO A 598 -16.99 47.77 -27.48
N ASN A 599 -17.67 47.23 -28.49
CA ASN A 599 -17.28 47.23 -29.91
C ASN A 599 -16.06 46.36 -30.25
N LEU A 600 -15.90 45.19 -29.62
CA LEU A 600 -14.86 44.20 -29.96
C LEU A 600 -15.28 43.18 -31.03
N ASN A 601 -16.47 43.37 -31.61
CA ASN A 601 -17.07 42.50 -32.61
C ASN A 601 -16.13 42.22 -33.81
N GLY A 602 -16.02 40.95 -34.19
CA GLY A 602 -15.22 40.49 -35.34
C GLY A 602 -13.71 40.41 -35.11
N THR A 603 -13.19 40.93 -34.00
CA THR A 603 -11.76 40.79 -33.67
C THR A 603 -11.54 39.42 -33.02
N SER A 604 -10.82 38.52 -33.69
CA SER A 604 -10.42 37.23 -33.12
C SER A 604 -8.90 37.12 -33.15
N GLY A 605 -8.28 36.67 -32.05
CA GLY A 605 -6.83 36.56 -31.99
C GLY A 605 -6.28 36.43 -30.57
N TRP A 606 -5.03 36.00 -30.47
CA TRP A 606 -4.31 35.82 -29.21
C TRP A 606 -4.22 37.14 -28.39
N TYR A 607 -3.92 38.25 -29.04
CA TYR A 607 -3.85 39.57 -28.39
C TYR A 607 -5.17 40.05 -27.77
N LYS A 608 -6.32 39.59 -28.30
CA LYS A 608 -7.62 39.86 -27.70
C LYS A 608 -7.73 39.22 -26.31
N GLN A 609 -7.20 38.01 -26.12
CA GLN A 609 -7.20 37.36 -24.80
C GLN A 609 -6.36 38.13 -23.79
N GLN A 610 -5.25 38.74 -24.23
CA GLN A 610 -4.34 39.49 -23.36
C GLN A 610 -4.98 40.79 -22.85
N ILE A 611 -5.64 41.56 -23.72
CA ILE A 611 -6.38 42.76 -23.28
C ILE A 611 -7.58 42.41 -22.38
N LEU A 612 -8.24 41.27 -22.62
CA LEU A 612 -9.36 40.82 -21.80
C LEU A 612 -8.91 40.42 -20.38
N LYS A 613 -7.71 39.83 -20.22
CA LYS A 613 -7.14 39.54 -18.90
C LYS A 613 -6.81 40.81 -18.10
N LEU A 614 -6.33 41.86 -18.77
CA LEU A 614 -6.11 43.16 -18.13
C LEU A 614 -7.45 43.82 -17.73
N GLU A 615 -8.42 43.84 -18.64
CA GLU A 615 -9.73 44.46 -18.38
C GLU A 615 -10.55 43.71 -17.33
N ALA A 616 -10.34 42.40 -17.18
CA ALA A 616 -10.99 41.61 -16.14
C ALA A 616 -10.73 42.15 -14.72
N ALA A 617 -9.66 42.91 -14.50
CA ALA A 617 -9.40 43.59 -13.23
C ALA A 617 -10.58 44.47 -12.79
N ASN A 618 -11.26 45.16 -13.72
CA ASN A 618 -12.45 45.98 -13.41
C ASN A 618 -13.66 45.15 -13.00
N TRP A 619 -13.69 43.87 -13.36
CA TRP A 619 -14.81 42.97 -13.14
C TRP A 619 -14.64 42.07 -11.91
N VAL A 620 -13.42 41.93 -11.39
CA VAL A 620 -13.14 41.10 -10.23
C VAL A 620 -13.45 41.84 -8.91
N GLU A 621 -14.04 41.12 -7.94
CA GLU A 621 -14.36 41.61 -6.59
C GLU A 621 -13.18 41.49 -5.61
N THR A 622 -12.30 40.51 -5.83
CA THR A 622 -11.13 40.22 -4.99
C THR A 622 -9.97 41.17 -5.29
N LYS A 623 -9.06 41.38 -4.30
CA LYS A 623 -7.88 42.26 -4.45
C LYS A 623 -6.89 41.76 -5.51
N CYS A 624 -6.82 40.44 -5.68
CA CYS A 624 -5.99 39.78 -6.67
C CYS A 624 -6.79 38.66 -7.34
N PHE A 625 -6.43 38.34 -8.57
CA PHE A 625 -7.05 37.28 -9.35
C PHE A 625 -6.00 36.44 -10.06
N ILE A 626 -6.29 35.16 -10.28
CA ILE A 626 -5.44 34.28 -11.07
C ILE A 626 -5.90 34.30 -12.52
N THR A 627 -4.96 34.44 -13.44
CA THR A 627 -5.22 34.33 -14.87
C THR A 627 -4.94 32.91 -15.33
N LEU A 628 -5.85 32.35 -16.14
CA LEU A 628 -5.76 30.99 -16.67
C LEU A 628 -5.94 30.99 -18.19
N ASP A 629 -5.27 30.04 -18.83
CA ASP A 629 -5.45 29.58 -20.20
C ASP A 629 -6.00 28.15 -20.18
N VAL A 630 -6.61 27.71 -21.28
CA VAL A 630 -7.17 26.34 -21.41
C VAL A 630 -6.13 25.22 -21.30
N ASP A 631 -4.84 25.58 -21.38
CA ASP A 631 -3.69 24.70 -21.29
C ASP A 631 -3.22 24.48 -19.84
N ASN A 632 -3.79 25.18 -18.85
CA ASN A 632 -3.46 24.99 -17.44
C ASN A 632 -4.20 23.80 -16.84
N ILE A 633 -3.42 22.88 -16.26
CA ILE A 633 -3.91 21.67 -15.62
C ILE A 633 -3.42 21.65 -14.17
N LEU A 634 -4.33 21.62 -13.22
CA LEU A 634 -3.98 21.44 -11.80
C LEU A 634 -3.55 19.98 -11.57
N ILE A 635 -2.40 19.74 -10.94
CA ILE A 635 -1.85 18.38 -10.79
C ILE A 635 -1.66 17.96 -9.32
N LYS A 636 -1.91 18.85 -8.36
CA LYS A 636 -1.76 18.61 -6.92
C LYS A 636 -2.93 19.17 -6.12
N PRO A 637 -3.28 18.55 -4.97
CA PRO A 637 -4.19 19.16 -4.01
C PRO A 637 -3.75 20.58 -3.66
N THR A 638 -4.61 21.58 -3.87
CA THR A 638 -4.28 23.00 -3.70
C THR A 638 -5.49 23.74 -3.13
N GLY A 639 -5.28 24.49 -2.06
CA GLY A 639 -6.22 25.47 -1.54
C GLY A 639 -5.77 26.90 -1.85
N CYS A 640 -6.65 27.88 -1.64
CA CYS A 640 -6.34 29.29 -1.91
C CYS A 640 -5.04 29.74 -1.21
N ARG A 641 -4.82 29.36 0.06
CA ARG A 641 -3.64 29.75 0.85
C ARG A 641 -2.31 29.20 0.30
N ASP A 642 -2.34 28.11 -0.46
CA ASP A 642 -1.12 27.52 -1.02
C ASP A 642 -0.53 28.37 -2.16
N LEU A 643 -1.31 29.33 -2.67
CA LEU A 643 -0.88 30.32 -3.65
C LEU A 643 -0.32 31.61 -3.00
N PHE A 644 -0.21 31.65 -1.67
CA PHE A 644 0.28 32.80 -0.93
C PHE A 644 1.36 32.39 0.07
N SER A 645 2.39 33.24 0.21
CA SER A 645 3.42 33.14 1.24
C SER A 645 3.53 34.49 1.95
N ASN A 646 3.48 34.51 3.28
CA ASN A 646 3.45 35.74 4.08
C ASN A 646 2.34 36.74 3.65
N ASN A 647 1.15 36.25 3.30
CA ASN A 647 0.02 37.02 2.75
C ASN A 647 0.29 37.72 1.39
N LYS A 648 1.38 37.37 0.70
CA LYS A 648 1.69 37.84 -0.65
C LYS A 648 1.55 36.69 -1.65
N PRO A 649 1.02 36.92 -2.86
CA PRO A 649 1.02 35.90 -3.90
C PRO A 649 2.43 35.40 -4.18
N ILE A 650 2.55 34.09 -4.38
CA ILE A 650 3.79 33.50 -4.88
C ILE A 650 3.88 33.62 -6.40
N PHE A 651 5.07 33.84 -6.92
CA PHE A 651 5.35 33.90 -8.35
C PHE A 651 6.59 33.07 -8.68
N ARG A 652 6.80 32.81 -9.98
CA ARG A 652 7.98 32.10 -10.50
C ARG A 652 8.86 33.04 -11.33
N GLN A 653 10.18 32.81 -11.28
CA GLN A 653 11.13 33.47 -12.18
C GLN A 653 11.56 32.54 -13.30
N GLU A 654 11.74 33.10 -14.50
CA GLU A 654 12.19 32.45 -15.71
C GLU A 654 13.20 33.37 -16.44
N PRO A 655 14.22 32.83 -17.13
CA PRO A 655 15.17 33.64 -17.88
C PRO A 655 14.49 34.54 -18.92
N ALA A 656 14.89 35.82 -19.00
CA ALA A 656 14.38 36.78 -19.97
C ALA A 656 14.49 36.28 -21.41
N SER A 657 15.49 35.44 -21.70
CA SER A 657 15.74 34.82 -23.01
C SER A 657 14.55 34.06 -23.57
N LEU A 658 13.67 33.47 -22.73
CA LEU A 658 12.49 32.72 -23.18
C LEU A 658 11.49 33.60 -23.91
N HIS A 659 11.38 34.87 -23.51
CA HIS A 659 10.38 35.82 -23.99
C HIS A 659 10.98 37.20 -24.32
N TYR A 660 12.25 37.22 -24.73
CA TYR A 660 13.03 38.46 -24.85
C TYR A 660 12.40 39.51 -25.77
N THR A 661 11.78 39.07 -26.86
CA THR A 661 11.06 39.96 -27.79
C THR A 661 9.86 40.63 -27.15
N TRP A 662 9.13 39.92 -26.28
CA TRP A 662 7.98 40.46 -25.54
C TRP A 662 8.42 41.49 -24.51
N TRP A 663 9.50 41.22 -23.78
CA TRP A 663 10.09 42.17 -22.84
C TRP A 663 10.55 43.47 -23.52
N LEU A 664 11.25 43.36 -24.66
CA LEU A 664 11.68 44.54 -25.43
C LEU A 664 10.51 45.35 -25.99
N ALA A 665 9.47 44.68 -26.45
CA ALA A 665 8.25 45.31 -26.93
C ALA A 665 7.51 46.06 -25.81
N SER A 666 7.28 45.41 -24.67
CA SER A 666 6.65 46.02 -23.50
C SER A 666 7.45 47.21 -22.95
N LYS A 667 8.78 47.15 -22.99
CA LYS A 667 9.66 48.29 -22.69
C LYS A 667 9.42 49.48 -23.61
N LYS A 668 9.24 49.26 -24.91
CA LYS A 668 8.92 50.33 -25.88
C LYS A 668 7.53 50.93 -25.61
N ILE A 669 6.54 50.10 -25.32
CA ILE A 669 5.16 50.54 -25.04
C ILE A 669 5.10 51.40 -23.77
N LEU A 670 5.79 50.98 -22.72
CA LEU A 670 5.87 51.71 -21.44
C LEU A 670 6.90 52.84 -21.47
N LYS A 671 7.72 52.96 -22.52
CA LYS A 671 8.85 53.91 -22.58
C LYS A 671 9.75 53.80 -21.33
N SER A 672 9.94 52.57 -20.85
CA SER A 672 10.63 52.30 -19.58
C SER A 672 12.14 52.39 -19.73
N ASN A 673 12.82 52.91 -18.70
CA ASN A 673 14.28 53.03 -18.65
C ASN A 673 14.96 51.77 -18.09
N ILE A 674 14.20 50.76 -17.64
CA ILE A 674 14.76 49.53 -17.06
C ILE A 674 15.63 48.81 -18.09
N SER A 675 16.89 48.56 -17.74
CA SER A 675 17.81 47.70 -18.48
C SER A 675 17.72 46.27 -17.94
N PHE A 676 17.61 45.29 -18.83
CA PHE A 676 17.66 43.87 -18.47
C PHE A 676 18.45 43.06 -19.49
N ASP A 677 19.20 42.05 -19.05
CA ASP A 677 19.96 41.13 -19.90
C ASP A 677 19.15 39.86 -20.24
N GLN A 678 19.53 39.13 -21.30
CA GLN A 678 18.90 37.87 -21.70
C GLN A 678 18.98 36.78 -20.62
N ASN A 679 20.03 36.79 -19.81
CA ASN A 679 20.23 35.80 -18.73
C ASN A 679 19.58 36.21 -17.41
N GLU A 680 18.99 37.40 -17.32
CA GLU A 680 18.36 37.88 -16.11
C GLU A 680 17.09 37.10 -15.81
N LEU A 681 16.89 36.71 -14.55
CA LEU A 681 15.70 35.98 -14.12
C LEU A 681 14.55 36.96 -13.96
N MET A 682 13.61 36.90 -14.89
CA MET A 682 12.42 37.75 -14.98
C MET A 682 11.18 36.98 -14.53
N LEU A 683 10.06 37.67 -14.39
CA LEU A 683 8.82 37.07 -13.89
C LEU A 683 8.14 36.20 -14.96
N GLY A 684 7.54 35.09 -14.54
CA GLY A 684 6.92 34.08 -15.40
C GLY A 684 5.62 34.52 -16.08
N VAL A 685 5.03 33.59 -16.85
CA VAL A 685 3.77 33.75 -17.59
C VAL A 685 2.67 32.83 -17.03
N THR A 686 1.49 32.75 -17.67
CA THR A 686 0.32 31.98 -17.20
C THR A 686 0.68 30.57 -16.67
N PRO A 687 0.12 30.11 -15.53
CA PRO A 687 -0.83 30.81 -14.65
C PRO A 687 -0.13 31.76 -13.67
N GLU A 688 -0.68 32.96 -13.54
CA GLU A 688 -0.09 34.02 -12.70
C GLU A 688 -1.16 34.83 -11.96
N ILE A 689 -0.84 35.27 -10.75
CA ILE A 689 -1.73 36.07 -9.90
C ILE A 689 -1.44 37.56 -10.10
N LEU A 690 -2.46 38.31 -10.49
CA LEU A 690 -2.36 39.75 -10.73
C LEU A 690 -3.15 40.53 -9.68
N TYR A 691 -2.59 41.64 -9.22
CA TYR A 691 -3.33 42.62 -8.42
C TYR A 691 -4.23 43.48 -9.31
N LYS A 692 -5.49 43.62 -8.89
CA LYS A 692 -6.51 44.42 -9.57
C LYS A 692 -6.06 45.87 -9.76
N ASP A 693 -5.67 46.52 -8.66
CA ASP A 693 -5.33 47.95 -8.67
C ASP A 693 -4.11 48.24 -9.55
N VAL A 694 -3.14 47.32 -9.58
CA VAL A 694 -1.96 47.43 -10.44
C VAL A 694 -2.33 47.36 -11.92
N CYS A 695 -3.26 46.47 -12.31
CA CYS A 695 -3.72 46.40 -13.70
C CYS A 695 -4.44 47.69 -14.13
N ILE A 696 -5.25 48.25 -13.24
CA ILE A 696 -5.99 49.50 -13.50
C ILE A 696 -5.02 50.68 -13.65
N GLU A 697 -4.04 50.79 -12.75
CA GLU A 697 -3.02 51.85 -12.81
C GLU A 697 -2.08 51.67 -14.02
N LEU A 698 -1.71 50.44 -14.37
CA LEU A 698 -0.95 50.15 -15.59
C LEU A 698 -1.66 50.69 -16.84
N LEU A 699 -2.97 50.43 -16.98
CA LEU A 699 -3.72 50.92 -18.14
C LEU A 699 -3.79 52.45 -18.19
N LYS A 700 -3.95 53.11 -17.04
CA LYS A 700 -3.88 54.58 -16.94
C LYS A 700 -2.50 55.12 -17.32
N ASP A 701 -1.44 54.46 -16.84
CA ASP A 701 -0.06 54.82 -17.13
C ASP A 701 0.22 54.67 -18.64
N ILE A 702 -0.20 53.56 -19.27
CA ILE A 702 -0.11 53.36 -20.73
C ILE A 702 -0.86 54.47 -21.49
N ALA A 703 -2.08 54.81 -21.06
CA ALA A 703 -2.88 55.86 -21.68
C ALA A 703 -2.17 57.23 -21.62
N SER A 704 -1.61 57.57 -20.45
CA SER A 704 -0.90 58.82 -20.23
C SER A 704 0.40 58.91 -21.03
N ARG A 705 1.23 57.86 -21.04
CA ARG A 705 2.54 57.85 -21.72
C ARG A 705 2.42 57.87 -23.24
N ASN A 706 1.35 57.31 -23.79
CA ASN A 706 1.12 57.20 -25.23
C ASN A 706 0.11 58.23 -25.75
N PHE A 707 -0.42 59.10 -24.88
CA PHE A 707 -1.40 60.13 -25.22
C PHE A 707 -2.64 59.57 -25.94
N VAL A 708 -3.16 58.45 -25.44
CA VAL A 708 -4.33 57.76 -25.99
C VAL A 708 -5.48 57.79 -25.00
N SER A 709 -6.71 57.89 -25.51
CA SER A 709 -7.93 57.89 -24.68
C SER A 709 -8.35 56.48 -24.22
N ASP A 710 -8.07 55.46 -25.03
CA ASP A 710 -8.40 54.07 -24.75
C ASP A 710 -7.12 53.20 -24.87
N PRO A 711 -6.48 52.86 -23.75
CA PRO A 711 -5.23 52.10 -23.76
C PRO A 711 -5.40 50.69 -24.31
N LEU A 712 -6.58 50.05 -24.15
CA LEU A 712 -6.83 48.69 -24.62
C LEU A 712 -6.94 48.65 -26.15
N LYS A 713 -7.65 49.61 -26.75
CA LYS A 713 -7.72 49.74 -28.22
C LYS A 713 -6.37 50.12 -28.82
N PHE A 714 -5.59 50.95 -28.14
CA PHE A 714 -4.21 51.24 -28.53
C PHE A 714 -3.34 49.98 -28.54
N LEU A 715 -3.36 49.21 -27.46
CA LEU A 715 -2.60 47.95 -27.38
C LEU A 715 -3.00 46.97 -28.48
N LEU A 716 -4.30 46.88 -28.79
CA LEU A 716 -4.81 46.03 -29.86
C LEU A 716 -4.36 46.52 -31.25
N SER A 717 -4.32 47.83 -31.50
CA SER A 717 -3.94 48.40 -32.81
C SER A 717 -2.46 48.19 -33.15
N ILE A 718 -1.58 48.20 -32.14
CA ILE A 718 -0.13 47.99 -32.33
C ILE A 718 0.29 46.52 -32.36
N SER A 719 -0.59 45.60 -31.95
CA SER A 719 -0.32 44.17 -31.77
C SER A 719 0.18 43.45 -33.04
N SER A 720 -0.13 43.98 -34.23
CA SER A 720 0.36 43.45 -35.51
C SER A 720 1.85 43.75 -35.77
N SER A 721 2.41 44.76 -35.10
CA SER A 721 3.76 45.28 -35.34
C SER A 721 4.69 45.15 -34.13
N VAL A 722 4.14 45.04 -32.92
CA VAL A 722 4.86 45.00 -31.66
C VAL A 722 4.37 43.79 -30.86
N PRO A 723 5.18 42.72 -30.71
CA PRO A 723 4.74 41.52 -30.02
C PRO A 723 4.89 41.70 -28.50
N TRP A 724 3.79 41.90 -27.78
CA TRP A 724 3.76 42.13 -26.32
C TRP A 724 2.86 41.10 -25.60
N THR A 725 2.96 41.03 -24.27
CA THR A 725 2.03 40.28 -23.40
C THR A 725 1.58 41.14 -22.22
N GLU A 726 0.39 40.86 -21.70
CA GLU A 726 -0.16 41.41 -20.46
C GLU A 726 0.80 41.21 -19.28
N TYR A 727 1.44 40.04 -19.17
CA TYR A 727 2.38 39.73 -18.09
C TYR A 727 3.63 40.61 -18.18
N THR A 728 4.25 40.73 -19.36
CA THR A 728 5.46 41.54 -19.51
C THR A 728 5.20 43.03 -19.30
N LEU A 729 4.02 43.54 -19.70
CA LEU A 729 3.60 44.91 -19.38
C LEU A 729 3.39 45.10 -17.88
N TYR A 730 2.63 44.21 -17.25
CA TYR A 730 2.32 44.25 -15.82
C TYR A 730 3.58 44.22 -14.96
N TRP A 731 4.47 43.28 -15.25
CA TRP A 731 5.69 43.07 -14.49
C TRP A 731 6.70 44.18 -14.70
N LEU A 732 6.89 44.65 -15.93
CA LEU A 732 7.82 45.76 -16.18
C LEU A 732 7.36 47.05 -15.47
N TYR A 733 6.05 47.28 -15.40
CA TYR A 733 5.48 48.38 -14.62
C TYR A 733 5.73 48.23 -13.12
N LEU A 734 5.55 47.03 -12.54
CA LEU A 734 5.86 46.77 -11.13
C LEU A 734 7.35 46.96 -10.81
N MET A 735 8.24 46.55 -11.70
CA MET A 735 9.68 46.77 -11.58
C MET A 735 10.02 48.26 -11.61
N GLU A 736 9.36 49.05 -12.47
CA GLU A 736 9.62 50.49 -12.60
C GLU A 736 9.16 51.27 -11.35
N LYS A 737 8.12 50.78 -10.68
CA LYS A 737 7.60 51.34 -9.45
C LYS A 737 8.24 50.77 -8.17
N ASP A 738 9.18 49.84 -8.32
CA ASP A 738 9.82 49.10 -7.20
C ASP A 738 8.82 48.38 -6.27
N LEU A 739 7.68 47.95 -6.82
CA LEU A 739 6.59 47.31 -6.07
C LEU A 739 6.67 45.77 -6.05
N THR A 740 7.61 45.18 -6.78
CA THR A 740 7.69 43.72 -6.97
C THR A 740 7.87 42.98 -5.65
N ASN A 741 8.89 43.35 -4.86
CA ASN A 741 9.15 42.72 -3.56
C ASN A 741 8.16 43.16 -2.46
N GLU A 742 7.48 44.30 -2.66
CA GLU A 742 6.44 44.78 -1.75
C GLU A 742 5.18 43.92 -1.87
N LEU A 743 4.76 43.62 -3.10
CA LEU A 743 3.49 42.95 -3.37
C LEU A 743 3.61 41.43 -3.47
N TYR A 744 4.77 40.90 -3.85
CA TYR A 744 4.95 39.48 -4.13
C TYR A 744 6.00 38.82 -3.23
N SER A 745 5.92 37.49 -3.10
CA SER A 745 6.90 36.67 -2.40
C SER A 745 7.48 35.63 -3.34
N PHE A 746 8.81 35.60 -3.46
CA PHE A 746 9.48 34.56 -4.24
C PHE A 746 9.38 33.20 -3.52
N SER A 747 9.16 32.13 -4.28
CA SER A 747 9.21 30.75 -3.76
C SER A 747 10.08 29.87 -4.65
N GLU A 748 10.97 29.09 -4.04
CA GLU A 748 11.73 28.04 -4.73
C GLU A 748 10.83 26.85 -5.15
N SER A 749 9.58 26.78 -4.66
CA SER A 749 8.61 25.78 -5.10
C SER A 749 8.01 26.18 -6.45
N ASP A 750 8.23 25.40 -7.50
CA ASP A 750 7.73 25.70 -8.85
C ASP A 750 6.20 25.91 -8.88
N LEU A 751 5.70 27.14 -9.03
CA LEU A 751 4.27 27.40 -9.16
C LEU A 751 3.63 26.61 -10.32
N TYR A 752 4.36 26.48 -11.43
CA TYR A 752 3.98 25.62 -12.56
C TYR A 752 5.21 25.02 -13.26
N GLN A 753 5.00 23.87 -13.92
CA GLN A 753 5.95 23.29 -14.87
C GLN A 753 5.36 23.39 -16.28
N GLY A 754 6.00 24.18 -17.14
CA GLY A 754 5.62 24.30 -18.55
C GLY A 754 6.22 23.18 -19.41
N ILE A 755 5.45 22.63 -20.34
CA ILE A 755 5.91 21.69 -21.36
C ILE A 755 5.79 22.36 -22.74
N TRP A 756 6.94 22.69 -23.34
CA TRP A 756 7.05 23.44 -24.60
C TRP A 756 7.68 22.57 -25.72
N VAL A 757 7.40 22.84 -27.00
CA VAL A 757 7.77 21.96 -28.12
C VAL A 757 9.20 22.20 -28.63
N ASN A 758 10.08 21.19 -28.59
CA ASN A 758 10.59 20.37 -29.73
C ASN A 758 11.92 19.65 -29.41
N GLU A 759 12.65 20.06 -28.36
CA GLU A 759 13.89 19.37 -27.94
C GLU A 759 13.64 18.32 -26.84
N ASP A 760 12.63 18.51 -25.98
CA ASP A 760 12.34 17.59 -24.86
C ASP A 760 11.62 16.29 -25.26
N PHE A 761 11.09 16.21 -26.49
CA PHE A 761 10.28 15.08 -26.96
C PHE A 761 10.94 14.30 -28.10
N GLY A 762 12.17 13.84 -27.86
CA GLY A 762 12.79 12.78 -28.66
C GLY A 762 11.97 11.48 -28.63
N GLY A 763 10.95 11.36 -29.48
CA GLY A 763 10.23 10.14 -29.83
C GLY A 763 9.42 9.41 -28.74
N ALA A 764 9.56 9.76 -27.45
CA ALA A 764 8.94 9.03 -26.34
C ALA A 764 7.64 9.71 -25.84
N ARG A 765 6.54 9.54 -26.57
CA ARG A 765 5.34 10.41 -26.48
C ARG A 765 4.41 10.26 -25.25
N ILE A 766 4.52 9.25 -24.36
CA ILE A 766 3.55 9.09 -23.22
C ILE A 766 4.22 8.71 -21.89
N LYS A 767 5.22 7.82 -21.89
CA LYS A 767 5.91 7.40 -20.65
C LYS A 767 6.73 8.54 -20.02
N THR A 768 7.32 9.41 -20.85
CA THR A 768 8.11 10.56 -20.41
C THR A 768 7.24 11.61 -19.73
N LEU A 769 6.10 11.98 -20.33
CA LEU A 769 5.09 12.85 -19.72
C LEU A 769 4.64 12.34 -18.35
N ARG A 770 4.37 11.05 -18.21
CA ARG A 770 4.01 10.46 -16.92
C ARG A 770 5.12 10.57 -15.88
N SER A 771 6.37 10.40 -16.30
CA SER A 771 7.53 10.55 -15.40
C SER A 771 7.71 12.01 -14.98
N ILE A 772 7.46 12.97 -15.87
CA ILE A 772 7.54 14.40 -15.57
C ILE A 772 6.46 14.76 -14.55
N VAL A 773 5.19 14.41 -14.82
CA VAL A 773 4.06 14.66 -13.91
C VAL A 773 4.29 14.04 -12.52
N ASN A 774 4.76 12.80 -12.46
CA ASN A 774 4.97 12.11 -11.17
C ASN A 774 6.17 12.63 -10.37
N LYS A 775 7.15 13.28 -11.03
CA LYS A 775 8.34 13.83 -10.36
C LYS A 775 8.24 15.34 -10.13
N SER A 776 7.27 16.00 -10.74
CA SER A 776 7.09 17.44 -10.66
C SER A 776 6.73 17.89 -9.26
N ASN A 777 7.43 18.92 -8.78
CA ASN A 777 7.05 19.61 -7.56
C ASN A 777 5.98 20.68 -7.79
N SER A 778 5.52 20.88 -9.02
CA SER A 778 4.68 22.01 -9.38
C SER A 778 3.19 21.86 -9.07
N ILE A 779 2.52 22.99 -8.85
CA ILE A 779 1.06 23.05 -8.62
C ILE A 779 0.32 22.88 -9.95
N PHE A 780 0.72 23.66 -10.96
CA PHE A 780 0.15 23.61 -12.31
C PHE A 780 1.09 22.92 -13.30
N LEU A 781 0.50 22.27 -14.29
CA LEU A 781 1.16 21.79 -15.49
C LEU A 781 0.58 22.54 -16.69
N VAL A 782 1.44 23.11 -17.52
CA VAL A 782 1.00 23.82 -18.75
C VAL A 782 1.39 22.98 -19.95
N VAL A 783 0.40 22.50 -20.71
CA VAL A 783 0.61 21.69 -21.92
C VAL A 783 0.04 22.43 -23.12
N GLN A 784 0.92 22.98 -23.97
CA GLN A 784 0.48 23.78 -25.11
C GLN A 784 -0.47 23.02 -26.04
N SER A 785 -1.50 23.72 -26.50
CA SER A 785 -2.44 23.25 -27.51
C SER A 785 -1.79 22.94 -28.88
N THR A 786 -0.61 23.50 -29.19
CA THR A 786 0.14 23.28 -30.44
C THR A 786 0.83 21.91 -30.54
N LEU A 787 0.85 21.11 -29.47
CA LEU A 787 1.54 19.81 -29.39
C LEU A 787 0.86 18.65 -30.16
N ASP A 788 -0.26 18.88 -30.86
CA ASP A 788 -1.11 17.87 -31.54
C ASP A 788 -1.37 16.62 -30.66
N LEU A 789 -1.60 16.85 -29.35
CA LEU A 789 -1.94 15.82 -28.38
C LEU A 789 -3.44 15.86 -28.09
N ASP A 790 -4.10 14.73 -28.29
CA ASP A 790 -5.51 14.54 -27.96
C ASP A 790 -5.76 14.83 -26.46
N PRO A 791 -6.64 15.80 -26.11
CA PRO A 791 -6.97 16.11 -24.72
C PRO A 791 -7.49 14.90 -23.95
N ARG A 792 -8.15 13.94 -24.59
CA ARG A 792 -8.64 12.73 -23.90
C ARG A 792 -7.50 11.80 -23.53
N SER A 793 -6.42 11.77 -24.33
CA SER A 793 -5.20 11.04 -24.02
C SER A 793 -4.44 11.68 -22.85
N LEU A 794 -4.39 13.01 -22.78
CA LEU A 794 -3.86 13.74 -21.62
C LEU A 794 -4.72 13.53 -20.38
N TYR A 795 -6.05 13.55 -20.54
CA TYR A 795 -6.99 13.18 -19.48
C TYR A 795 -6.72 11.75 -19.02
N ALA A 796 -6.60 10.79 -19.94
CA ALA A 796 -6.26 9.38 -19.65
C ALA A 796 -4.97 9.22 -18.83
N LEU A 797 -4.00 10.11 -19.02
CA LEU A 797 -2.71 10.07 -18.37
C LEU A 797 -2.71 10.74 -16.98
N ILE A 798 -3.28 11.95 -16.90
CA ILE A 798 -3.18 12.87 -15.75
C ILE A 798 -4.41 12.75 -14.83
N LEU A 799 -5.59 12.63 -15.43
CA LEU A 799 -6.87 12.81 -14.73
C LEU A 799 -7.68 11.51 -14.60
N SER A 800 -7.55 10.59 -15.55
CA SER A 800 -8.34 9.37 -15.65
C SER A 800 -8.03 8.40 -14.51
N PRO A 801 -9.07 7.82 -13.92
CA PRO A 801 -8.94 6.80 -12.89
C PRO A 801 -8.56 5.42 -13.47
N TYR A 802 -8.56 5.24 -14.79
CA TYR A 802 -8.30 3.96 -15.45
C TYR A 802 -6.86 3.88 -15.99
N LYS A 803 -6.13 2.83 -15.60
CA LYS A 803 -4.88 2.46 -16.28
C LYS A 803 -5.23 1.91 -17.66
N ILE A 804 -4.61 2.44 -18.73
CA ILE A 804 -4.49 1.70 -19.99
C ILE A 804 -3.59 0.50 -19.68
N ILE A 805 -4.21 -0.65 -19.46
CA ILE A 805 -3.50 -1.92 -19.32
C ILE A 805 -3.32 -2.45 -20.74
N SER A 806 -2.10 -2.38 -21.27
CA SER A 806 -1.74 -3.17 -22.44
C SER A 806 -1.71 -4.64 -22.01
N VAL A 807 -2.83 -5.34 -22.11
CA VAL A 807 -2.89 -6.79 -21.90
C VAL A 807 -2.29 -7.45 -23.14
N PRO A 808 -1.19 -8.21 -23.04
CA PRO A 808 -0.71 -9.00 -24.16
C PRO A 808 -1.84 -9.91 -24.65
N MET A 809 -2.13 -9.90 -25.96
CA MET A 809 -3.28 -10.57 -26.58
C MET A 809 -3.43 -12.05 -26.15
N PHE A 810 -2.31 -12.69 -25.78
CA PHE A 810 -2.21 -14.03 -25.19
C PHE A 810 -3.02 -14.22 -23.89
N TYR A 811 -2.94 -13.30 -22.92
CA TYR A 811 -3.67 -13.41 -21.64
C TYR A 811 -5.18 -13.21 -21.82
N PHE A 812 -5.57 -12.39 -22.80
CA PHE A 812 -6.97 -12.19 -23.18
C PHE A 812 -7.54 -13.45 -23.84
N TYR A 813 -6.75 -14.10 -24.70
CA TYR A 813 -7.10 -15.38 -25.32
C TYR A 813 -7.25 -16.50 -24.28
N LEU A 814 -6.37 -16.53 -23.27
CA LEU A 814 -6.45 -17.47 -22.14
C LEU A 814 -7.70 -17.26 -21.27
N PHE A 815 -8.08 -16.00 -21.03
CA PHE A 815 -9.30 -15.66 -20.30
C PHE A 815 -10.57 -16.06 -21.09
N ILE A 816 -10.59 -15.84 -22.40
CA ILE A 816 -11.70 -16.30 -23.27
C ILE A 816 -11.73 -17.83 -23.38
N SER A 817 -10.57 -18.51 -23.48
CA SER A 817 -10.49 -19.97 -23.44
C SER A 817 -10.96 -20.54 -22.10
N PHE A 818 -10.62 -19.89 -20.99
CA PHE A 818 -11.08 -20.24 -19.65
C PHE A 818 -12.60 -20.11 -19.53
N LEU A 819 -13.17 -19.00 -20.00
CA LEU A 819 -14.63 -18.80 -20.06
C LEU A 819 -15.33 -19.78 -20.99
N LYS A 820 -14.71 -20.18 -22.10
CA LYS A 820 -15.22 -21.23 -23.00
C LYS A 820 -15.14 -22.63 -22.39
N SER A 821 -14.17 -22.90 -21.51
CA SER A 821 -13.98 -24.21 -20.85
C SER A 821 -15.01 -24.50 -19.75
N LEU A 822 -15.62 -23.45 -19.19
CA LEU A 822 -16.76 -23.55 -18.27
C LEU A 822 -18.03 -23.92 -19.06
N LYS A 823 -18.27 -25.23 -19.23
CA LYS A 823 -19.46 -25.79 -19.91
C LYS A 823 -20.76 -25.15 -19.37
N PHE A 824 -21.51 -24.56 -20.30
CA PHE A 824 -22.69 -23.71 -20.12
C PHE A 824 -23.89 -24.42 -19.45
N LYS A 825 -24.20 -24.04 -18.21
CA LYS A 825 -25.57 -24.08 -17.63
C LYS A 825 -25.91 -22.85 -16.77
N ILE A 826 -24.91 -22.23 -16.15
CA ILE A 826 -25.10 -21.10 -15.21
C ILE A 826 -25.30 -19.75 -15.93
N LEU A 827 -24.61 -19.52 -17.05
CA LEU A 827 -24.66 -18.23 -17.76
C LEU A 827 -25.93 -18.00 -18.61
N LYS A 828 -26.69 -19.05 -18.96
CA LYS A 828 -27.95 -18.90 -19.70
C LYS A 828 -29.08 -18.28 -18.87
N LYS A 829 -28.98 -18.27 -17.53
CA LYS A 829 -29.97 -17.68 -16.62
C LYS A 829 -29.66 -16.22 -16.24
N ILE A 830 -28.44 -15.75 -16.48
CA ILE A 830 -28.02 -14.38 -16.12
C ILE A 830 -28.20 -13.49 -17.36
N THR A 831 -29.39 -12.90 -17.46
CA THR A 831 -29.83 -11.79 -18.31
C THR A 831 -29.17 -11.62 -19.70
N PRO A 832 -29.91 -11.85 -20.81
CA PRO A 832 -29.49 -11.58 -22.19
C PRO A 832 -28.97 -10.15 -22.43
N LYS A 833 -29.38 -9.19 -21.59
CA LYS A 833 -28.89 -7.81 -21.59
C LYS A 833 -27.38 -7.70 -21.33
N PHE A 834 -26.81 -8.50 -20.42
CA PHE A 834 -25.38 -8.43 -20.11
C PHE A 834 -24.54 -8.89 -21.31
N TYR A 835 -24.96 -9.97 -21.96
CA TYR A 835 -24.28 -10.49 -23.15
C TYR A 835 -24.38 -9.51 -24.33
N LYS A 836 -25.55 -8.90 -24.57
CA LYS A 836 -25.75 -7.95 -25.67
C LYS A 836 -24.96 -6.64 -25.46
N THR A 837 -24.90 -6.15 -24.22
CA THR A 837 -24.11 -4.94 -23.89
C THR A 837 -22.61 -5.20 -24.02
N VAL A 838 -22.11 -6.33 -23.51
CA VAL A 838 -20.69 -6.69 -23.62
C VAL A 838 -20.30 -7.01 -25.06
N TYR A 839 -21.13 -7.75 -25.80
CA TYR A 839 -20.88 -8.05 -27.22
C TYR A 839 -20.88 -6.79 -28.10
N ASN A 840 -21.83 -5.87 -27.91
CA ASN A 840 -21.86 -4.61 -28.65
C ASN A 840 -20.68 -3.69 -28.29
N TYR A 841 -20.21 -3.72 -27.04
CA TYR A 841 -19.03 -2.97 -26.63
C TYR A 841 -17.75 -3.55 -27.26
N ILE A 842 -17.68 -4.88 -27.45
CA ILE A 842 -16.54 -5.59 -28.05
C ILE A 842 -16.51 -5.46 -29.59
N VAL A 843 -17.66 -5.48 -30.26
CA VAL A 843 -17.72 -5.43 -31.73
C VAL A 843 -17.53 -4.01 -32.27
N ASN A 844 -17.96 -2.99 -31.52
CA ASN A 844 -17.87 -1.58 -31.97
C ASN A 844 -16.62 -0.84 -31.48
N SER A 845 -15.77 -1.43 -30.64
CA SER A 845 -14.47 -0.85 -30.28
C SER A 845 -13.37 -1.34 -31.23
N LYS A 846 -13.33 -0.77 -32.44
CA LYS A 846 -12.09 -0.74 -33.23
C LYS A 846 -11.24 0.46 -32.79
N GLN A 847 -10.69 0.38 -31.57
CA GLN A 847 -9.49 1.11 -31.11
C GLN A 847 -9.06 0.58 -29.74
#